data_AF-A0A4W2CDT4-F1
#
_entry.id   AF-A0A4W2CDT4-F1
#
_cell.length_a   1.000
_cell.length_b   1.000
_cell.length_c   1.000
_cell.angle_alpha   90.00
_cell.angle_beta   90.00
_cell.angle_gamma   90.00
#
_symmetry.space_group_name_H-M   'P 1'
#
loop_
_entity.id
_entity.type
_entity.pdbx_description
1 polymer ?
#
loop_
_entity_poly.entity_id
_entity_poly.type
_entity_poly.pdbx_seq_one_letter_code
_entity_poly.pdbx_strand_id
1 'polypeptide(L)'
;MACGSRRVTIQLVNEETGPETKGPKLFRGQNYKAIRAACLDEGILFQDPYFPAGPDALGYDQLGPHSEKAKGVEWKRPHEFCTEPQFICEDMSRTDVCQGRLGNCWFLAAAASLTLYPRLLSRVVPPGQGFQHGYAGVFHFQLWQFGHWVDVVVDDRLPVCKGKLMFVCSDQRNEFWAPLLEKAYAKLHGSYEVMRGGHMNEAFVDFTGGVGEVLYLKKDTPNPPGIFSILRHALAKESLVGATALSDRGEYRTEDGLVKGHAYSVTGTHKVSLGFTRVRLLRLRNPWGRVEWNGAWSDSCPRWDALPTEWRDALLVKKEDGEFWMELLDFFRHFDTIQICSLSPEVLGPSPAGGGWHIHTFQGRWVRGFNSGGSQPGAETFWTNPQFRLTLLEPDEEDEEEDGSLGCWGAAGARGPARGARTPKCTVLLSLIQRNQRRLRAQGLRYLTVGFHVFQVGPRLLGLWDSPRSRAHLSGLLRADRSPFCARRDVSRRCRLRPGHYLVVPSAARAGDEADFTLRVFSERRHTAVPYIPLELELQQLFQELAGEVRRWGRAKWIPSSSLPPRAHAQTPREIGLRTCEQLLQCFGHGGSLDLYHFQQLWGHLLEWQATFDKFDEDASGTMNSYELRLALNAAGFHLNNQLTQALTSRYRDSRLRVDFERFVSCMAQLICVFRYCSQHLDGGEGVVCLTHRQGLEGACFAVRIHCSLHKVRKKKKTQNETIHHIYLPDQKR
;
A
#
# COMPACT_ATOMS: atom_id res chain seq x y z
N MET A 1 28.19 22.82 7.46
CA MET A 1 27.57 22.91 8.81
C MET A 1 26.08 23.22 8.64
N ALA A 2 25.28 23.25 9.72
CA ALA A 2 23.81 23.19 9.72
C ALA A 2 23.23 21.81 9.36
N CYS A 3 23.32 20.86 10.30
CA CYS A 3 22.59 19.59 10.25
C CYS A 3 21.27 19.73 11.03
N GLY A 4 20.13 19.55 10.36
CA GLY A 4 18.80 19.72 10.95
C GLY A 4 18.41 18.56 11.87
N SER A 5 18.40 18.79 13.19
CA SER A 5 17.85 17.85 14.18
C SER A 5 16.33 17.71 14.00
N ARG A 6 15.85 16.52 13.61
CA ARG A 6 14.42 16.18 13.62
C ARG A 6 13.96 15.97 15.06
N ARG A 7 13.04 16.81 15.53
CA ARG A 7 12.52 16.79 16.91
C ARG A 7 11.22 16.00 17.03
N VAL A 8 11.05 15.37 18.19
CA VAL A 8 9.80 14.81 18.72
C VAL A 8 9.25 15.81 19.74
N THR A 9 7.97 16.17 19.60
CA THR A 9 7.23 16.99 20.58
C THR A 9 5.87 16.33 20.79
N ILE A 10 5.30 16.38 22.00
CA ILE A 10 3.94 15.88 22.25
C ILE A 10 3.09 17.09 22.65
N GLN A 11 2.10 17.41 21.84
CA GLN A 11 1.10 18.44 22.13
C GLN A 11 -0.24 17.78 22.43
N LEU A 12 -0.86 18.24 23.52
CA LEU A 12 -2.21 17.88 23.90
C LEU A 12 -3.18 18.90 23.29
N VAL A 13 -4.19 18.42 22.57
CA VAL A 13 -5.21 19.27 21.94
C VAL A 13 -6.59 18.94 22.54
N ASN A 14 -7.39 19.97 22.77
CA ASN A 14 -8.75 19.84 23.31
C ASN A 14 -9.77 19.49 22.21
N GLU A 15 -10.96 19.08 22.65
CA GLU A 15 -11.93 18.27 21.90
C GLU A 15 -12.60 18.96 20.71
N GLU A 16 -12.99 18.14 19.72
CA GLU A 16 -14.41 17.97 19.39
C GLU A 16 -14.70 16.49 19.09
N THR A 17 -15.93 16.03 19.31
CA THR A 17 -16.25 14.60 19.50
C THR A 17 -17.07 13.97 18.37
N GLY A 18 -16.81 12.68 18.11
CA GLY A 18 -17.63 11.84 17.22
C GLY A 18 -17.29 10.35 17.39
N PRO A 19 -18.26 9.43 17.21
CA PRO A 19 -18.00 7.99 17.28
C PRO A 19 -17.10 7.53 16.14
N GLU A 20 -16.49 6.34 16.27
CA GLU A 20 -15.65 5.72 15.22
C GLU A 20 -16.42 5.63 13.89
N THR A 21 -16.17 6.59 13.01
CA THR A 21 -16.87 6.69 11.73
C THR A 21 -16.23 5.74 10.73
N LYS A 22 -17.07 5.06 9.94
CA LYS A 22 -16.66 4.34 8.72
C LYS A 22 -16.28 5.33 7.58
N GLY A 23 -15.51 6.36 7.92
CA GLY A 23 -15.06 7.41 7.02
C GLY A 23 -13.63 7.18 6.52
N PRO A 24 -13.18 7.92 5.51
CA PRO A 24 -11.77 7.93 5.10
C PRO A 24 -10.87 8.47 6.23
N LYS A 25 -9.64 7.96 6.35
CA LYS A 25 -8.63 8.48 7.28
C LYS A 25 -8.26 9.90 6.85
N LEU A 26 -8.33 10.87 7.76
CA LEU A 26 -7.91 12.24 7.48
C LEU A 26 -6.39 12.32 7.24
N PHE A 27 -5.95 12.86 6.11
CA PHE A 27 -4.53 13.12 5.86
C PHE A 27 -4.04 14.24 6.79
N ARG A 28 -2.96 14.00 7.55
CA ARG A 28 -2.42 14.96 8.52
C ARG A 28 -3.44 15.47 9.55
N GLY A 29 -4.52 14.73 9.79
CA GLY A 29 -5.63 15.15 10.66
C GLY A 29 -6.51 16.28 10.10
N GLN A 30 -6.31 16.72 8.84
CA GLN A 30 -7.09 17.79 8.24
C GLN A 30 -8.51 17.32 7.91
N ASN A 31 -9.53 18.01 8.44
CA ASN A 31 -10.94 17.78 8.13
C ASN A 31 -11.46 18.88 7.21
N TYR A 32 -11.85 18.53 5.97
CA TYR A 32 -12.38 19.45 4.97
C TYR A 32 -13.51 20.35 5.50
N LYS A 33 -14.50 19.76 6.20
CA LYS A 33 -15.69 20.51 6.66
C LYS A 33 -15.34 21.51 7.75
N ALA A 34 -14.51 21.12 8.71
CA ALA A 34 -14.07 21.99 9.80
C ALA A 34 -13.20 23.15 9.29
N ILE A 35 -12.24 22.85 8.38
CA ILE A 35 -11.39 23.86 7.75
C ILE A 35 -12.24 24.86 6.94
N ARG A 36 -13.19 24.36 6.13
CA ARG A 36 -14.08 25.21 5.34
C ARG A 36 -14.94 26.11 6.23
N ALA A 37 -15.52 25.60 7.31
CA ALA A 37 -16.31 26.39 8.26
C ALA A 37 -15.47 27.50 8.88
N ALA A 38 -14.33 27.17 9.50
CA ALA A 38 -13.44 28.16 10.12
C ALA A 38 -12.97 29.24 9.14
N CYS A 39 -12.62 28.88 7.90
CA CYS A 39 -12.23 29.86 6.88
C CYS A 39 -13.39 30.78 6.46
N LEU A 40 -14.63 30.28 6.40
CA LEU A 40 -15.82 31.09 6.11
C LEU A 40 -16.16 32.03 7.29
N ASP A 41 -16.06 31.55 8.52
CA ASP A 41 -16.35 32.31 9.74
C ASP A 41 -15.33 33.44 9.96
N GLU A 42 -14.04 33.19 9.66
CA GLU A 42 -12.98 34.20 9.72
C GLU A 42 -12.89 35.10 8.46
N GLY A 43 -13.62 34.76 7.38
CA GLY A 43 -13.58 35.48 6.11
C GLY A 43 -12.25 35.37 5.36
N ILE A 44 -11.46 34.30 5.59
CA ILE A 44 -10.15 34.06 4.98
C ILE A 44 -10.18 32.94 3.95
N LEU A 45 -9.25 32.97 3.00
CA LEU A 45 -9.05 31.85 2.08
C LEU A 45 -8.01 30.88 2.63
N PHE A 46 -8.34 29.60 2.67
CA PHE A 46 -7.48 28.55 3.19
C PHE A 46 -6.09 28.56 2.53
N GLN A 47 -5.06 28.39 3.36
CA GLN A 47 -3.68 28.23 2.95
C GLN A 47 -3.17 26.94 3.59
N ASP A 48 -2.79 25.97 2.76
CA ASP A 48 -2.44 24.63 3.23
C ASP A 48 -1.07 24.61 3.93
N PRO A 49 -1.01 24.36 5.26
CA PRO A 49 0.26 24.37 5.99
C PRO A 49 1.14 23.15 5.68
N TYR A 50 0.55 22.05 5.18
CA TYR A 50 1.27 20.82 4.87
C TYR A 50 1.68 20.69 3.39
N PHE A 51 1.27 21.66 2.54
CA PHE A 51 1.68 21.73 1.15
C PHE A 51 1.76 23.21 0.70
N PRO A 52 2.71 23.99 1.26
CA PRO A 52 2.80 25.41 1.02
C PRO A 52 3.10 25.72 -0.45
N ALA A 53 2.52 26.81 -0.94
CA ALA A 53 2.72 27.33 -2.30
C ALA A 53 4.16 27.87 -2.48
N GLY A 54 5.10 26.98 -2.80
CA GLY A 54 6.52 27.29 -2.95
C GLY A 54 7.31 26.24 -3.74
N PRO A 55 8.62 26.43 -3.91
CA PRO A 55 9.47 25.55 -4.71
C PRO A 55 9.48 24.08 -4.25
N ASP A 56 9.47 23.83 -2.94
CA ASP A 56 9.53 22.46 -2.38
C ASP A 56 8.31 21.60 -2.78
N ALA A 57 7.15 22.23 -2.97
CA ALA A 57 5.95 21.57 -3.46
C ALA A 57 6.03 21.23 -4.97
N LEU A 58 6.82 21.97 -5.75
CA LEU A 58 7.09 21.66 -7.17
C LEU A 58 8.04 20.48 -7.31
N GLY A 59 9.17 20.50 -6.60
CA GLY A 59 10.20 19.47 -6.76
C GLY A 59 11.49 19.70 -6.00
N TYR A 60 12.50 18.92 -6.36
CA TYR A 60 13.79 18.85 -5.66
C TYR A 60 15.00 18.72 -6.61
N ASP A 61 14.77 18.35 -7.88
CA ASP A 61 15.80 18.21 -8.92
C ASP A 61 15.41 19.08 -10.14
N GLN A 62 14.70 18.53 -11.12
CA GLN A 62 14.34 19.25 -12.33
C GLN A 62 13.16 20.22 -12.16
N LEU A 63 12.44 20.16 -11.04
CA LEU A 63 11.48 21.19 -10.62
C LEU A 63 11.86 21.82 -9.27
N GLY A 64 13.10 21.62 -8.80
CA GLY A 64 13.60 22.22 -7.56
C GLY A 64 13.89 23.74 -7.68
N PRO A 65 14.22 24.40 -6.55
CA PRO A 65 14.37 25.86 -6.45
C PRO A 65 15.36 26.50 -7.43
N HIS A 66 16.38 25.74 -7.86
CA HIS A 66 17.44 26.20 -8.75
C HIS A 66 17.25 25.79 -10.21
N SER A 67 16.15 25.11 -10.56
CA SER A 67 15.90 24.64 -11.92
C SER A 67 15.40 25.75 -12.84
N GLU A 68 15.99 25.86 -14.04
CA GLU A 68 15.48 26.70 -15.14
C GLU A 68 14.01 26.38 -15.49
N LYS A 69 13.55 25.14 -15.27
CA LYS A 69 12.16 24.74 -15.56
C LYS A 69 11.16 25.31 -14.55
N ALA A 70 11.61 25.65 -13.34
CA ALA A 70 10.80 26.22 -12.26
C ALA A 70 10.87 27.76 -12.19
N LYS A 71 11.74 28.41 -12.97
CA LYS A 71 11.80 29.87 -13.04
C LYS A 71 10.52 30.46 -13.64
N GLY A 72 10.03 31.56 -13.04
CA GLY A 72 8.81 32.23 -13.49
C GLY A 72 7.54 31.42 -13.26
N VAL A 73 7.54 30.52 -12.26
CA VAL A 73 6.33 29.89 -11.73
C VAL A 73 5.76 30.76 -10.61
N GLU A 74 4.50 31.12 -10.76
CA GLU A 74 3.69 31.84 -9.79
C GLU A 74 2.62 30.88 -9.28
N TRP A 75 2.28 30.95 -7.99
CA TRP A 75 1.18 30.17 -7.41
C TRP A 75 -0.06 31.04 -7.35
N LYS A 76 -1.08 30.72 -8.16
CA LYS A 76 -2.31 31.51 -8.29
C LYS A 76 -3.55 30.66 -8.13
N ARG A 77 -4.58 31.20 -7.49
CA ARG A 77 -5.93 30.62 -7.43
C ARG A 77 -6.64 30.83 -8.77
N PRO A 78 -7.58 29.96 -9.19
CA PRO A 78 -8.30 30.09 -10.46
C PRO A 78 -8.90 31.48 -10.73
N HIS A 79 -9.46 32.12 -9.71
CA HIS A 79 -10.01 33.48 -9.76
C HIS A 79 -9.01 34.58 -10.18
N GLU A 80 -7.70 34.35 -10.05
CA GLU A 80 -6.67 35.36 -10.36
C GLU A 80 -6.23 35.37 -11.83
N PHE A 81 -6.64 34.37 -12.63
CA PHE A 81 -6.22 34.24 -14.04
C PHE A 81 -7.29 33.67 -14.98
N CYS A 82 -8.44 33.22 -14.46
CA CYS A 82 -9.55 32.71 -15.25
C CYS A 82 -10.86 33.42 -14.87
N THR A 83 -11.65 33.78 -15.88
CA THR A 83 -13.00 34.33 -15.71
C THR A 83 -13.97 33.19 -15.39
N GLU A 84 -14.77 33.35 -14.34
CA GLU A 84 -15.79 32.38 -13.90
C GLU A 84 -15.27 30.95 -13.73
N PRO A 85 -14.31 30.71 -12.82
CA PRO A 85 -13.79 29.37 -12.58
C PRO A 85 -14.89 28.44 -12.04
N GLN A 86 -14.97 27.26 -12.63
CA GLN A 86 -15.86 26.17 -12.25
C GLN A 86 -15.04 24.98 -11.75
N PHE A 87 -15.58 24.26 -10.77
CA PHE A 87 -14.92 23.03 -10.32
C PHE A 87 -15.13 21.93 -11.36
N ILE A 88 -16.38 21.79 -11.80
CA ILE A 88 -16.88 20.95 -12.89
C ILE A 88 -17.82 21.85 -13.70
N CYS A 89 -17.73 21.84 -15.03
CA CYS A 89 -18.56 22.71 -15.88
C CYS A 89 -19.93 22.12 -16.20
N GLU A 90 -19.96 20.98 -16.91
CA GLU A 90 -21.18 20.26 -17.29
C GLU A 90 -21.18 18.89 -16.61
N ASP A 91 -20.27 18.02 -17.05
CA ASP A 91 -19.93 16.72 -16.46
C ASP A 91 -18.41 16.57 -16.45
N MET A 92 -17.87 15.80 -15.50
CA MET A 92 -16.44 15.45 -15.49
C MET A 92 -16.14 14.47 -16.64
N SER A 93 -15.63 14.99 -17.75
CA SER A 93 -15.33 14.26 -18.97
C SER A 93 -13.85 13.86 -19.04
N ARG A 94 -13.57 12.84 -19.86
CA ARG A 94 -12.20 12.41 -20.21
C ARG A 94 -11.40 13.50 -20.96
N THR A 95 -12.06 14.48 -21.56
CA THR A 95 -11.46 15.65 -22.22
C THR A 95 -10.75 16.61 -21.26
N ASP A 96 -11.13 16.57 -19.98
CA ASP A 96 -10.74 17.57 -18.98
C ASP A 96 -9.35 17.33 -18.40
N VAL A 97 -8.74 16.21 -18.82
CA VAL A 97 -7.44 15.74 -18.37
C VAL A 97 -6.48 15.77 -19.55
N CYS A 98 -5.88 16.94 -19.82
CA CYS A 98 -4.80 17.11 -20.79
C CYS A 98 -3.45 17.30 -20.07
N GLN A 99 -2.41 16.60 -20.53
CA GLN A 99 -1.07 16.66 -19.94
C GLN A 99 -0.36 18.00 -20.18
N GLY A 100 0.16 18.59 -19.09
CA GLY A 100 1.06 19.75 -19.13
C GLY A 100 2.53 19.39 -19.23
N ARG A 101 3.39 20.15 -18.55
CA ARG A 101 4.86 20.03 -18.66
C ARG A 101 5.50 18.93 -17.79
N LEU A 102 4.70 18.16 -17.05
CA LEU A 102 5.15 17.10 -16.15
C LEU A 102 5.06 15.72 -16.83
N GLY A 103 6.04 14.85 -16.56
CA GLY A 103 6.09 13.48 -17.07
C GLY A 103 5.27 12.49 -16.23
N ASN A 104 3.98 12.77 -16.05
CA ASN A 104 3.04 11.99 -15.24
C ASN A 104 1.86 11.43 -16.05
N CYS A 105 2.03 11.25 -17.37
CA CYS A 105 1.07 10.62 -18.28
C CYS A 105 0.34 9.38 -17.72
N TRP A 106 1.05 8.53 -16.98
CA TRP A 106 0.51 7.35 -16.29
C TRP A 106 -0.62 7.65 -15.29
N PHE A 107 -0.54 8.78 -14.58
CA PHE A 107 -1.56 9.25 -13.64
C PHE A 107 -2.72 9.90 -14.39
N LEU A 108 -2.44 10.61 -15.48
CA LEU A 108 -3.44 11.31 -16.28
C LEU A 108 -4.30 10.38 -17.12
N ALA A 109 -3.72 9.38 -17.76
CA ALA A 109 -4.50 8.34 -18.42
C ALA A 109 -5.36 7.57 -17.41
N ALA A 110 -4.87 7.36 -16.18
CA ALA A 110 -5.68 6.74 -15.12
C ALA A 110 -6.86 7.64 -14.70
N ALA A 111 -6.65 8.94 -14.52
CA ALA A 111 -7.70 9.90 -14.18
C ALA A 111 -8.72 10.06 -15.34
N ALA A 112 -8.26 10.11 -16.58
CA ALA A 112 -9.11 10.14 -17.77
C ALA A 112 -9.88 8.82 -18.00
N SER A 113 -9.43 7.70 -17.43
CA SER A 113 -10.18 6.43 -17.42
C SER A 113 -11.22 6.40 -16.29
N LEU A 114 -11.00 7.15 -15.21
CA LEU A 114 -11.90 7.24 -14.06
C LEU A 114 -13.23 7.92 -14.43
N THR A 115 -13.20 8.86 -15.38
CA THR A 115 -14.40 9.57 -15.85
C THR A 115 -15.39 8.68 -16.59
N LEU A 116 -14.95 7.53 -17.11
CA LEU A 116 -15.84 6.49 -17.67
C LEU A 116 -16.73 5.83 -16.60
N TYR A 117 -16.44 6.05 -15.30
CA TYR A 117 -17.12 5.40 -14.18
C TYR A 117 -17.57 6.43 -13.13
N PRO A 118 -18.72 7.12 -13.33
CA PRO A 118 -19.16 8.22 -12.47
C PRO A 118 -19.24 7.88 -10.97
N ARG A 119 -19.62 6.64 -10.61
CA ARG A 119 -19.65 6.19 -9.20
C ARG A 119 -18.28 6.18 -8.53
N LEU A 120 -17.25 5.77 -9.29
CA LEU A 120 -15.85 5.74 -8.87
C LEU A 120 -15.31 7.16 -8.76
N LEU A 121 -15.61 7.97 -9.77
CA LEU A 121 -15.22 9.36 -9.85
C LEU A 121 -15.80 10.19 -8.69
N SER A 122 -17.10 10.07 -8.38
CA SER A 122 -17.74 10.73 -7.23
C SER A 122 -17.18 10.29 -5.88
N ARG A 123 -16.45 9.17 -5.81
CA ARG A 123 -15.73 8.74 -4.60
C ARG A 123 -14.39 9.46 -4.48
N VAL A 124 -13.60 9.49 -5.55
CA VAL A 124 -12.29 10.16 -5.59
C VAL A 124 -12.42 11.69 -5.55
N VAL A 125 -13.43 12.23 -6.22
CA VAL A 125 -13.80 13.64 -6.33
C VAL A 125 -15.19 13.82 -5.70
N PRO A 126 -15.29 14.05 -4.38
CA PRO A 126 -16.58 14.20 -3.71
C PRO A 126 -17.41 15.35 -4.29
N PRO A 127 -18.71 15.16 -4.56
CA PRO A 127 -19.59 16.21 -5.06
C PRO A 127 -19.89 17.27 -4.00
N GLY A 128 -20.39 18.44 -4.44
CA GLY A 128 -20.70 19.57 -3.55
C GLY A 128 -19.53 20.53 -3.29
N GLN A 129 -18.46 20.42 -4.09
CA GLN A 129 -17.33 21.36 -4.14
C GLN A 129 -17.54 22.37 -5.28
N GLY A 130 -17.07 23.61 -5.11
CA GLY A 130 -17.26 24.67 -6.11
C GLY A 130 -16.60 25.99 -5.73
N PHE A 131 -16.46 26.88 -6.72
CA PHE A 131 -15.91 28.24 -6.54
C PHE A 131 -16.97 29.30 -6.19
N GLN A 132 -18.25 28.94 -6.31
CA GLN A 132 -19.38 29.86 -6.13
C GLN A 132 -19.87 29.87 -4.66
N HIS A 133 -20.75 28.93 -4.30
CA HIS A 133 -21.49 28.95 -3.03
C HIS A 133 -20.65 28.41 -1.86
N GLY A 134 -20.33 29.27 -0.90
CA GLY A 134 -19.54 28.93 0.28
C GLY A 134 -18.09 28.54 -0.07
N TYR A 135 -17.48 29.25 -1.01
CA TYR A 135 -16.08 29.10 -1.37
C TYR A 135 -15.16 29.66 -0.27
N ALA A 136 -14.16 28.86 0.13
CA ALA A 136 -13.14 29.26 1.12
C ALA A 136 -11.71 28.93 0.65
N GLY A 137 -11.52 28.76 -0.67
CA GLY A 137 -10.21 28.38 -1.24
C GLY A 137 -9.71 26.98 -0.86
N VAL A 138 -10.62 26.07 -0.49
CA VAL A 138 -10.33 24.70 0.01
C VAL A 138 -11.14 23.65 -0.74
N PHE A 139 -10.49 22.54 -1.07
CA PHE A 139 -11.03 21.38 -1.79
C PHE A 139 -10.52 20.08 -1.14
N HIS A 140 -11.14 18.94 -1.43
CA HIS A 140 -10.69 17.63 -0.95
C HIS A 140 -10.96 16.48 -1.92
N PHE A 141 -10.14 15.43 -1.81
CA PHE A 141 -10.16 14.25 -2.67
C PHE A 141 -9.90 12.99 -1.85
N GLN A 142 -10.50 11.86 -2.22
CA GLN A 142 -10.31 10.58 -1.52
C GLN A 142 -9.42 9.65 -2.35
N LEU A 143 -8.27 9.30 -1.79
CA LEU A 143 -7.27 8.45 -2.43
C LEU A 143 -7.04 7.21 -1.58
N TRP A 144 -7.11 6.04 -2.18
CA TRP A 144 -6.80 4.77 -1.51
C TRP A 144 -5.30 4.64 -1.32
N GLN A 145 -4.87 4.29 -0.10
CA GLN A 145 -3.48 4.03 0.25
C GLN A 145 -3.36 2.76 1.12
N PHE A 146 -2.72 1.74 0.58
CA PHE A 146 -2.21 0.56 1.31
C PHE A 146 -3.22 -0.16 2.23
N GLY A 147 -4.49 -0.17 1.85
CA GLY A 147 -5.59 -0.82 2.57
C GLY A 147 -6.71 0.12 3.00
N HIS A 148 -6.49 1.44 3.00
CA HIS A 148 -7.42 2.42 3.59
C HIS A 148 -7.69 3.58 2.62
N TRP A 149 -8.90 4.13 2.66
CA TRP A 149 -9.21 5.39 1.98
C TRP A 149 -8.69 6.56 2.81
N VAL A 150 -8.06 7.55 2.17
CA VAL A 150 -7.47 8.73 2.81
C VAL A 150 -8.08 10.00 2.19
N ASP A 151 -8.62 10.87 3.03
CA ASP A 151 -9.16 12.17 2.62
C ASP A 151 -8.02 13.21 2.61
N VAL A 152 -7.73 13.76 1.44
CA VAL A 152 -6.64 14.71 1.22
C VAL A 152 -7.22 16.08 0.89
N VAL A 153 -7.17 16.98 1.87
CA VAL A 153 -7.54 18.39 1.73
C VAL A 153 -6.42 19.15 1.01
N VAL A 154 -6.75 20.10 0.12
CA VAL A 154 -5.80 21.02 -0.54
C VAL A 154 -6.41 22.43 -0.63
N ASP A 155 -5.56 23.46 -0.65
CA ASP A 155 -5.98 24.78 -1.16
C ASP A 155 -5.96 24.82 -2.70
N ASP A 156 -6.58 25.83 -3.31
CA ASP A 156 -6.69 25.97 -4.77
C ASP A 156 -5.56 26.76 -5.46
N ARG A 157 -4.46 27.09 -4.76
CA ARG A 157 -3.30 27.73 -5.40
C ARG A 157 -2.62 26.74 -6.36
N LEU A 158 -2.60 27.04 -7.65
CA LEU A 158 -2.03 26.18 -8.69
C LEU A 158 -0.76 26.80 -9.31
N PRO A 159 0.23 25.97 -9.71
CA PRO A 159 1.41 26.44 -10.43
C PRO A 159 1.08 26.97 -11.83
N VAL A 160 1.29 28.27 -12.03
CA VAL A 160 1.02 29.02 -13.27
C VAL A 160 2.32 29.62 -13.80
N CYS A 161 2.52 29.55 -15.11
CA CYS A 161 3.65 30.18 -15.81
C CYS A 161 3.12 30.99 -16.99
N LYS A 162 3.43 32.30 -17.04
CA LYS A 162 2.92 33.24 -18.06
C LYS A 162 1.39 33.21 -18.22
N GLY A 163 0.66 33.15 -17.11
CA GLY A 163 -0.82 33.13 -17.10
C GLY A 163 -1.47 31.82 -17.55
N LYS A 164 -0.71 30.73 -17.72
CA LYS A 164 -1.24 29.39 -18.04
C LYS A 164 -0.81 28.36 -17.00
N LEU A 165 -1.66 27.38 -16.71
CA LEU A 165 -1.32 26.24 -15.86
C LEU A 165 -0.05 25.53 -16.36
N MET A 166 0.84 25.17 -15.44
CA MET A 166 2.10 24.49 -15.78
C MET A 166 1.91 22.98 -15.99
N PHE A 167 0.97 22.39 -15.26
CA PHE A 167 0.69 20.95 -15.23
C PHE A 167 -0.67 20.67 -15.91
N VAL A 168 -1.54 19.84 -15.33
CA VAL A 168 -2.83 19.49 -15.96
C VAL A 168 -3.66 20.72 -16.31
N CYS A 169 -4.40 20.64 -17.41
CA CYS A 169 -5.49 21.55 -17.75
C CYS A 169 -6.63 20.76 -18.43
N SER A 170 -7.86 21.29 -18.32
CA SER A 170 -8.98 20.89 -19.18
C SER A 170 -8.91 21.63 -20.51
N ASP A 171 -9.54 21.07 -21.55
CA ASP A 171 -9.79 21.81 -22.80
C ASP A 171 -10.75 23.00 -22.53
N GLN A 172 -11.68 22.82 -21.59
CA GLN A 172 -12.45 23.91 -21.00
C GLN A 172 -11.59 24.69 -20.01
N ARG A 173 -11.14 25.89 -20.40
CA ARG A 173 -10.16 26.69 -19.64
C ARG A 173 -10.64 27.17 -18.26
N ASN A 174 -11.94 27.10 -17.99
CA ASN A 174 -12.56 27.47 -16.73
C ASN A 174 -12.76 26.29 -15.77
N GLU A 175 -12.33 25.07 -16.10
CA GLU A 175 -12.54 23.88 -15.27
C GLU A 175 -11.27 23.45 -14.50
N PHE A 176 -11.44 23.13 -13.21
CA PHE A 176 -10.30 22.95 -12.28
C PHE A 176 -10.30 21.67 -11.42
N TRP A 177 -11.25 20.74 -11.55
CA TRP A 177 -11.22 19.48 -10.77
C TRP A 177 -9.95 18.66 -11.00
N ALA A 178 -9.52 18.49 -12.25
CA ALA A 178 -8.37 17.65 -12.60
C ALA A 178 -7.01 18.25 -12.15
N PRO A 179 -6.72 19.56 -12.32
CA PRO A 179 -5.55 20.21 -11.72
C PRO A 179 -5.50 20.08 -10.18
N LEU A 180 -6.64 20.17 -9.51
CA LEU A 180 -6.73 20.05 -8.05
C LEU A 180 -6.56 18.59 -7.57
N LEU A 181 -7.06 17.61 -8.32
CA LEU A 181 -6.81 16.18 -8.09
C LEU A 181 -5.31 15.84 -8.25
N GLU A 182 -4.65 16.38 -9.28
CA GLU A 182 -3.20 16.27 -9.46
C GLU A 182 -2.44 16.85 -8.26
N LYS A 183 -2.86 18.04 -7.78
CA LYS A 183 -2.29 18.67 -6.58
C LYS A 183 -2.45 17.80 -5.32
N ALA A 184 -3.63 17.23 -5.10
CA ALA A 184 -3.88 16.37 -3.94
C ALA A 184 -3.00 15.11 -3.98
N TYR A 185 -2.81 14.52 -5.15
CA TYR A 185 -1.91 13.39 -5.33
C TYR A 185 -0.43 13.78 -5.15
N ALA A 186 -0.02 14.96 -5.65
CA ALA A 186 1.31 15.52 -5.41
C ALA A 186 1.58 15.72 -3.90
N LYS A 187 0.64 16.32 -3.18
CA LYS A 187 0.67 16.49 -1.72
C LYS A 187 0.80 15.15 -0.97
N LEU A 188 0.04 14.14 -1.38
CA LEU A 188 0.08 12.81 -0.78
C LEU A 188 1.48 12.14 -0.90
N HIS A 189 2.21 12.41 -1.99
CA HIS A 189 3.54 11.86 -2.25
C HIS A 189 4.72 12.82 -1.97
N GLY A 190 4.45 14.09 -1.65
CA GLY A 190 5.41 15.08 -1.15
C GLY A 190 5.64 16.27 -2.08
N SER A 191 5.66 16.07 -3.41
CA SER A 191 5.79 17.15 -4.41
C SER A 191 5.36 16.68 -5.80
N TYR A 192 5.12 17.62 -6.72
CA TYR A 192 4.75 17.31 -8.11
C TYR A 192 5.82 16.47 -8.82
N GLU A 193 7.11 16.76 -8.60
CA GLU A 193 8.22 16.01 -9.22
C GLU A 193 8.24 14.52 -8.84
N VAL A 194 7.76 14.14 -7.65
CA VAL A 194 7.67 12.73 -7.23
C VAL A 194 6.70 11.91 -8.11
N MET A 195 5.72 12.57 -8.74
CA MET A 195 4.78 11.93 -9.68
C MET A 195 5.42 11.60 -11.04
N ARG A 196 6.62 12.10 -11.33
CA ARG A 196 7.28 11.87 -12.61
C ARG A 196 7.74 10.41 -12.76
N GLY A 197 7.30 9.75 -13.82
CA GLY A 197 7.61 8.33 -14.08
C GLY A 197 6.94 7.37 -13.09
N GLY A 198 5.96 6.62 -13.58
CA GLY A 198 5.19 5.62 -12.85
C GLY A 198 4.43 4.70 -13.80
N HIS A 199 3.77 3.70 -13.23
CA HIS A 199 2.88 2.80 -13.96
C HIS A 199 1.42 3.20 -13.73
N MET A 200 0.57 3.07 -14.76
CA MET A 200 -0.85 3.44 -14.70
C MET A 200 -1.59 2.65 -13.61
N ASN A 201 -1.23 1.38 -13.41
CA ASN A 201 -1.72 0.56 -12.29
C ASN A 201 -1.50 1.20 -10.91
N GLU A 202 -0.47 2.04 -10.72
CA GLU A 202 -0.27 2.73 -9.45
C GLU A 202 -1.42 3.71 -9.18
N ALA A 203 -1.77 4.53 -10.18
CA ALA A 203 -2.88 5.47 -10.07
C ALA A 203 -4.24 4.75 -10.05
N PHE A 204 -4.43 3.71 -10.86
CA PHE A 204 -5.66 2.91 -10.82
C PHE A 204 -5.93 2.32 -9.43
N VAL A 205 -4.93 1.71 -8.79
CA VAL A 205 -5.09 1.16 -7.43
C VAL A 205 -5.38 2.27 -6.42
N ASP A 206 -4.78 3.45 -6.57
CA ASP A 206 -5.00 4.58 -5.66
C ASP A 206 -6.34 5.29 -5.88
N PHE A 207 -6.94 5.21 -7.08
CA PHE A 207 -8.28 5.72 -7.36
C PHE A 207 -9.41 4.73 -7.05
N THR A 208 -9.13 3.42 -7.02
CA THR A 208 -10.17 2.38 -6.91
C THR A 208 -10.09 1.53 -5.66
N GLY A 209 -8.92 1.42 -5.02
CA GLY A 209 -8.64 0.36 -4.05
C GLY A 209 -8.72 -1.06 -4.63
N GLY A 210 -8.83 -1.20 -5.96
CA GLY A 210 -8.88 -2.46 -6.70
C GLY A 210 -7.52 -3.15 -6.78
N VAL A 211 -7.33 -3.99 -7.80
CA VAL A 211 -6.11 -4.75 -8.03
C VAL A 211 -5.57 -4.57 -9.43
N GLY A 212 -4.36 -4.02 -9.53
CA GLY A 212 -3.63 -3.91 -10.79
C GLY A 212 -2.94 -5.23 -11.18
N GLU A 213 -3.17 -5.67 -12.41
CA GLU A 213 -2.45 -6.73 -13.11
C GLU A 213 -1.66 -6.11 -14.28
N VAL A 214 -0.41 -6.55 -14.51
CA VAL A 214 0.41 -6.11 -15.65
C VAL A 214 0.70 -7.30 -16.54
N LEU A 215 0.18 -7.28 -17.77
CA LEU A 215 0.47 -8.25 -18.80
C LEU A 215 1.55 -7.69 -19.73
N TYR A 216 2.62 -8.44 -19.95
CA TYR A 216 3.70 -8.07 -20.87
C TYR A 216 3.50 -8.78 -22.20
N LEU A 217 3.48 -8.01 -23.27
CA LEU A 217 3.34 -8.49 -24.64
C LEU A 217 4.73 -8.91 -25.15
N LYS A 218 4.89 -10.19 -25.49
CA LYS A 218 6.10 -10.68 -26.15
C LYS A 218 6.04 -10.34 -27.63
N LYS A 219 6.96 -9.52 -28.13
CA LYS A 219 7.07 -9.17 -29.56
C LYS A 219 7.26 -10.41 -30.45
N ASP A 220 7.88 -11.46 -29.92
CA ASP A 220 8.11 -12.74 -30.60
C ASP A 220 6.85 -13.64 -30.68
N THR A 221 5.73 -13.22 -30.09
CA THR A 221 4.46 -13.98 -30.08
C THR A 221 3.35 -13.12 -30.70
N PRO A 222 3.21 -13.09 -32.03
CA PRO A 222 2.39 -12.09 -32.75
C PRO A 222 0.87 -12.18 -32.51
N ASN A 223 0.40 -13.22 -31.80
CA ASN A 223 -0.99 -13.32 -31.33
C ASN A 223 -1.03 -14.23 -30.08
N PRO A 224 -0.79 -13.71 -28.87
CA PRO A 224 -0.87 -14.50 -27.66
C PRO A 224 -2.34 -14.90 -27.42
N PRO A 225 -2.66 -16.21 -27.30
CA PRO A 225 -4.04 -16.67 -27.22
C PRO A 225 -4.74 -16.09 -25.99
N GLY A 226 -6.01 -15.72 -26.16
CA GLY A 226 -6.89 -15.26 -25.08
C GLY A 226 -6.84 -13.76 -24.74
N ILE A 227 -5.83 -12.97 -25.16
CA ILE A 227 -5.73 -11.55 -24.73
C ILE A 227 -6.97 -10.72 -25.09
N PHE A 228 -7.52 -10.85 -26.30
CA PHE A 228 -8.75 -10.13 -26.67
C PHE A 228 -9.95 -10.55 -25.79
N SER A 229 -10.00 -11.81 -25.37
CA SER A 229 -11.02 -12.29 -24.45
C SER A 229 -10.83 -11.68 -23.05
N ILE A 230 -9.59 -11.66 -22.54
CA ILE A 230 -9.26 -11.02 -21.25
C ILE A 230 -9.63 -9.54 -21.27
N LEU A 231 -9.30 -8.80 -22.33
CA LEU A 231 -9.66 -7.39 -22.49
C LEU A 231 -11.18 -7.18 -22.53
N ARG A 232 -11.90 -7.95 -23.35
CA ARG A 232 -13.37 -7.88 -23.44
C ARG A 232 -14.03 -8.18 -22.09
N HIS A 233 -13.58 -9.22 -21.37
CA HIS A 233 -14.10 -9.56 -20.05
C HIS A 233 -13.73 -8.52 -18.98
N ALA A 234 -12.53 -7.95 -19.02
CA ALA A 234 -12.13 -6.88 -18.10
C ALA A 234 -13.03 -5.65 -18.28
N LEU A 235 -13.24 -5.19 -19.51
CA LEU A 235 -14.13 -4.06 -19.82
C LEU A 235 -15.60 -4.37 -19.47
N ALA A 236 -16.07 -5.59 -19.74
CA ALA A 236 -17.42 -6.02 -19.36
C ALA A 236 -17.62 -6.12 -17.83
N LYS A 237 -16.55 -6.34 -17.06
CA LYS A 237 -16.53 -6.28 -15.59
C LYS A 237 -16.15 -4.88 -15.05
N GLU A 238 -16.35 -3.82 -15.85
CA GLU A 238 -16.07 -2.42 -15.47
C GLU A 238 -14.62 -2.17 -14.98
N SER A 239 -13.67 -3.02 -15.37
CA SER A 239 -12.27 -2.86 -14.97
C SER A 239 -11.60 -1.74 -15.76
N LEU A 240 -10.74 -0.97 -15.11
CA LEU A 240 -9.95 0.06 -15.79
C LEU A 240 -8.85 -0.64 -16.60
N VAL A 241 -8.71 -0.28 -17.88
CA VAL A 241 -7.69 -0.88 -18.75
C VAL A 241 -6.84 0.22 -19.39
N GLY A 242 -5.53 0.03 -19.32
CA GLY A 242 -4.55 0.85 -19.98
C GLY A 242 -3.54 0.01 -20.78
N ALA A 243 -2.86 0.68 -21.69
CA ALA A 243 -1.75 0.14 -22.47
C ALA A 243 -0.56 1.09 -22.43
N THR A 244 0.64 0.60 -22.67
CA THR A 244 1.85 1.44 -22.75
C THR A 244 2.80 0.88 -23.81
N ALA A 245 3.16 1.72 -24.76
CA ALA A 245 4.24 1.50 -25.70
C ALA A 245 5.54 2.02 -25.06
N LEU A 246 6.51 1.15 -24.79
CA LEU A 246 7.73 1.49 -24.05
C LEU A 246 8.76 2.19 -24.95
N SER A 247 9.65 2.94 -24.32
CA SER A 247 10.71 3.71 -24.98
C SER A 247 11.90 3.90 -24.05
N ASP A 248 13.09 3.59 -24.55
CA ASP A 248 14.36 3.87 -23.85
C ASP A 248 14.81 5.33 -24.01
N ARG A 249 14.18 6.09 -24.93
CA ARG A 249 14.53 7.49 -25.26
C ARG A 249 13.59 8.53 -24.64
N GLY A 250 12.63 8.10 -23.81
CA GLY A 250 11.56 8.96 -23.29
C GLY A 250 10.37 9.09 -24.25
N GLU A 251 9.51 10.09 -24.01
CA GLU A 251 8.30 10.33 -24.82
C GLU A 251 8.65 10.87 -26.21
N TYR A 252 8.24 10.18 -27.29
CA TYR A 252 8.38 10.66 -28.67
C TYR A 252 7.26 10.14 -29.59
N ARG A 253 6.90 10.93 -30.62
CA ARG A 253 5.88 10.57 -31.63
C ARG A 253 6.50 9.75 -32.76
N THR A 254 5.81 8.69 -33.20
CA THR A 254 6.14 7.87 -34.38
C THR A 254 5.47 8.43 -35.63
N GLU A 255 5.93 7.99 -36.81
CA GLU A 255 5.36 8.35 -38.11
C GLU A 255 3.86 7.96 -38.20
N ASP A 256 3.49 6.81 -37.64
CA ASP A 256 2.10 6.32 -37.55
C ASP A 256 1.21 7.12 -36.57
N GLY A 257 1.72 8.18 -35.94
CA GLY A 257 0.98 9.07 -35.05
C GLY A 257 1.05 8.72 -33.55
N LEU A 258 1.42 7.49 -33.19
CA LEU A 258 1.51 7.05 -31.78
C LEU A 258 2.66 7.73 -31.02
N VAL A 259 2.49 7.90 -29.71
CA VAL A 259 3.52 8.37 -28.79
C VAL A 259 4.09 7.16 -28.03
N LYS A 260 5.37 6.87 -28.22
CA LYS A 260 6.11 5.87 -27.44
C LYS A 260 6.66 6.50 -26.16
N GLY A 261 6.85 5.68 -25.13
CA GLY A 261 7.15 6.14 -23.76
C GLY A 261 5.93 6.64 -22.99
N HIS A 262 4.73 6.46 -23.55
CA HIS A 262 3.50 7.10 -23.12
C HIS A 262 2.37 6.09 -22.87
N ALA A 263 1.40 6.47 -22.04
CA ALA A 263 0.39 5.58 -21.49
C ALA A 263 -1.02 5.93 -22.02
N TYR A 264 -1.71 4.93 -22.58
CA TYR A 264 -3.00 5.06 -23.25
C TYR A 264 -4.08 4.33 -22.47
N SER A 265 -5.31 4.84 -22.47
CA SER A 265 -6.49 4.12 -21.97
C SER A 265 -7.02 3.18 -23.05
N VAL A 266 -7.51 1.99 -22.69
CA VAL A 266 -8.27 1.11 -23.60
C VAL A 266 -9.74 1.22 -23.20
N THR A 267 -10.56 1.76 -24.10
CA THR A 267 -11.94 2.21 -23.80
C THR A 267 -13.01 1.37 -24.50
N GLY A 268 -12.62 0.35 -25.27
CA GLY A 268 -13.56 -0.51 -25.99
C GLY A 268 -12.89 -1.67 -26.73
N THR A 269 -13.67 -2.72 -27.00
CA THR A 269 -13.30 -3.87 -27.84
C THR A 269 -14.46 -4.18 -28.77
N HIS A 270 -14.22 -4.39 -30.06
CA HIS A 270 -15.26 -4.80 -31.00
C HIS A 270 -14.80 -5.96 -31.91
N LYS A 271 -15.73 -6.85 -32.28
CA LYS A 271 -15.50 -7.90 -33.29
C LYS A 271 -16.26 -7.51 -34.55
N VAL A 272 -15.56 -7.38 -35.66
CA VAL A 272 -16.10 -6.97 -36.96
C VAL A 272 -15.99 -8.14 -37.94
N SER A 273 -17.03 -8.37 -38.74
CA SER A 273 -17.00 -9.39 -39.81
C SER A 273 -17.20 -8.72 -41.16
N LEU A 274 -16.15 -8.70 -41.98
CA LEU A 274 -16.13 -8.19 -43.35
C LEU A 274 -16.16 -9.40 -44.30
N GLY A 275 -17.36 -9.86 -44.63
CA GLY A 275 -17.57 -11.10 -45.37
C GLY A 275 -16.97 -12.30 -44.62
N PHE A 276 -15.98 -12.97 -45.22
CA PHE A 276 -15.27 -14.10 -44.60
C PHE A 276 -14.19 -13.67 -43.60
N THR A 277 -13.80 -12.39 -43.57
CA THR A 277 -12.70 -11.89 -42.73
C THR A 277 -13.22 -11.39 -41.38
N ARG A 278 -12.72 -11.96 -40.28
CA ARG A 278 -13.06 -11.53 -38.91
C ARG A 278 -11.95 -10.64 -38.34
N VAL A 279 -12.23 -9.35 -38.17
CA VAL A 279 -11.32 -8.34 -37.63
C VAL A 279 -11.63 -8.12 -36.14
N ARG A 280 -10.59 -7.89 -35.34
CA ARG A 280 -10.69 -7.59 -33.90
C ARG A 280 -10.16 -6.18 -33.65
N LEU A 281 -11.03 -5.28 -33.23
CA LEU A 281 -10.71 -3.87 -33.01
C LEU A 281 -10.61 -3.55 -31.52
N LEU A 282 -9.63 -2.72 -31.17
CA LEU A 282 -9.50 -2.09 -29.86
C LEU A 282 -9.68 -0.58 -30.02
N ARG A 283 -10.42 0.04 -29.10
CA ARG A 283 -10.49 1.50 -28.99
C ARG A 283 -9.51 1.95 -27.91
N LEU A 284 -8.63 2.87 -28.27
CA LEU A 284 -7.63 3.44 -27.37
C LEU A 284 -7.78 4.94 -27.32
N ARG A 285 -7.34 5.55 -26.21
CA ARG A 285 -7.32 7.00 -26.05
C ARG A 285 -5.98 7.52 -25.54
N ASN A 286 -5.49 8.56 -26.20
CA ASN A 286 -4.38 9.39 -25.79
C ASN A 286 -4.83 10.42 -24.72
N PRO A 287 -4.27 10.43 -23.50
CA PRO A 287 -4.58 11.42 -22.46
C PRO A 287 -4.03 12.84 -22.76
N TRP A 288 -3.45 13.08 -23.94
CA TRP A 288 -3.22 14.45 -24.42
C TRP A 288 -4.49 15.12 -24.95
N GLY A 289 -5.57 14.38 -25.21
CA GLY A 289 -6.78 14.90 -25.85
C GLY A 289 -6.61 15.27 -27.34
N ARG A 290 -5.50 14.81 -27.94
CA ARG A 290 -5.05 15.06 -29.32
C ARG A 290 -3.92 14.10 -29.66
N VAL A 291 -3.52 14.06 -30.92
CA VAL A 291 -2.50 13.18 -31.52
C VAL A 291 -2.94 11.73 -31.50
N GLU A 292 -3.53 11.33 -32.62
CA GLU A 292 -4.14 10.01 -32.86
C GLU A 292 -3.32 9.12 -33.80
N TRP A 293 -3.78 7.88 -33.93
CA TRP A 293 -3.27 6.86 -34.86
C TRP A 293 -3.64 7.21 -36.31
N ASN A 294 -2.65 7.19 -37.20
CA ASN A 294 -2.83 7.47 -38.63
C ASN A 294 -3.02 6.20 -39.49
N GLY A 295 -2.86 5.01 -38.91
CA GLY A 295 -2.87 3.74 -39.65
C GLY A 295 -4.26 3.15 -39.91
N ALA A 296 -4.33 1.82 -39.99
CA ALA A 296 -5.59 1.12 -40.25
C ALA A 296 -6.63 1.36 -39.13
N TRP A 297 -7.86 1.69 -39.52
CA TRP A 297 -8.99 2.01 -38.63
C TRP A 297 -8.89 3.36 -37.87
N SER A 298 -7.96 4.24 -38.27
CA SER A 298 -8.01 5.66 -37.90
C SER A 298 -9.30 6.35 -38.35
N ASP A 299 -9.62 7.51 -37.78
CA ASP A 299 -10.82 8.30 -38.06
C ASP A 299 -11.01 8.68 -39.54
N SER A 300 -9.91 8.85 -40.25
CA SER A 300 -9.86 9.18 -41.68
C SER A 300 -9.74 7.95 -42.59
N CYS A 301 -9.70 6.73 -42.04
CA CYS A 301 -9.42 5.50 -42.78
C CYS A 301 -10.60 5.09 -43.69
N PRO A 302 -10.41 4.89 -45.01
CA PRO A 302 -11.47 4.41 -45.91
C PRO A 302 -12.00 3.00 -45.58
N ARG A 303 -11.35 2.25 -44.68
CA ARG A 303 -11.85 0.94 -44.23
C ARG A 303 -13.21 1.02 -43.52
N TRP A 304 -13.56 2.17 -42.98
CA TRP A 304 -14.88 2.42 -42.37
C TRP A 304 -16.03 2.35 -43.38
N ASP A 305 -15.78 2.66 -44.66
CA ASP A 305 -16.80 2.61 -45.72
C ASP A 305 -17.16 1.18 -46.15
N ALA A 306 -16.38 0.18 -45.71
CA ALA A 306 -16.70 -1.24 -45.89
C ALA A 306 -17.66 -1.80 -44.83
N LEU A 307 -18.05 -0.99 -43.83
CA LEU A 307 -19.03 -1.39 -42.80
C LEU A 307 -20.45 -0.94 -43.16
N PRO A 308 -21.49 -1.67 -42.70
CA PRO A 308 -22.86 -1.17 -42.75
C PRO A 308 -22.98 0.16 -42.00
N THR A 309 -23.78 1.08 -42.54
CA THR A 309 -23.97 2.45 -42.04
C THR A 309 -24.23 2.51 -40.54
N GLU A 310 -25.10 1.63 -40.03
CA GLU A 310 -25.43 1.51 -38.59
C GLU A 310 -24.19 1.29 -37.71
N TRP A 311 -23.31 0.35 -38.09
CA TRP A 311 -22.11 0.02 -37.34
C TRP A 311 -21.01 1.06 -37.52
N ARG A 312 -20.92 1.68 -38.70
CA ARG A 312 -20.01 2.78 -38.94
C ARG A 312 -20.36 3.96 -38.04
N ASP A 313 -21.60 4.41 -38.07
CA ASP A 313 -22.05 5.61 -37.37
C ASP A 313 -22.11 5.40 -35.84
N ALA A 314 -22.22 4.16 -35.37
CA ALA A 314 -22.12 3.80 -33.94
C ALA A 314 -20.68 3.67 -33.40
N LEU A 315 -19.68 3.38 -34.25
CA LEU A 315 -18.30 3.13 -33.83
C LEU A 315 -17.34 4.28 -34.17
N LEU A 316 -17.55 4.97 -35.29
CA LEU A 316 -16.69 6.03 -35.81
C LEU A 316 -17.19 7.40 -35.36
N VAL A 317 -16.40 8.08 -34.53
CA VAL A 317 -16.62 9.48 -34.13
C VAL A 317 -15.48 10.29 -34.72
N LYS A 318 -15.67 10.93 -35.88
CA LYS A 318 -14.61 11.72 -36.54
C LYS A 318 -14.33 13.00 -35.76
N LYS A 319 -13.39 12.98 -34.81
CA LYS A 319 -13.05 14.13 -33.96
C LYS A 319 -11.65 13.96 -33.39
N GLU A 320 -10.81 15.00 -33.53
CA GLU A 320 -9.54 15.08 -32.81
C GLU A 320 -9.81 15.26 -31.29
N ASP A 321 -9.89 14.16 -30.54
CA ASP A 321 -10.06 14.12 -29.08
C ASP A 321 -9.13 13.12 -28.37
N GLY A 322 -8.24 12.50 -29.14
CA GLY A 322 -7.26 11.51 -28.73
C GLY A 322 -7.76 10.08 -28.77
N GLU A 323 -9.05 9.81 -28.99
CA GLU A 323 -9.61 8.47 -29.11
C GLU A 323 -9.55 7.94 -30.56
N PHE A 324 -9.11 6.69 -30.74
CA PHE A 324 -9.03 6.07 -32.06
C PHE A 324 -9.24 4.56 -31.96
N TRP A 325 -9.62 3.93 -33.08
CA TRP A 325 -9.63 2.48 -33.21
C TRP A 325 -8.35 1.99 -33.87
N MET A 326 -7.91 0.79 -33.49
CA MET A 326 -6.85 0.06 -34.19
C MET A 326 -7.13 -1.44 -34.21
N GLU A 327 -6.49 -2.14 -35.15
CA GLU A 327 -6.56 -3.60 -35.21
C GLU A 327 -5.68 -4.25 -34.12
N LEU A 328 -6.16 -5.36 -33.53
CA LEU A 328 -5.44 -6.09 -32.47
C LEU A 328 -4.03 -6.53 -32.89
N LEU A 329 -3.81 -6.82 -34.18
CA LEU A 329 -2.49 -7.19 -34.71
C LEU A 329 -1.51 -6.01 -34.68
N ASP A 330 -1.98 -4.80 -35.01
CA ASP A 330 -1.17 -3.59 -34.90
C ASP A 330 -0.93 -3.23 -33.44
N PHE A 331 -1.92 -3.42 -32.57
CA PHE A 331 -1.73 -3.26 -31.12
C PHE A 331 -0.55 -4.10 -30.59
N PHE A 332 -0.41 -5.37 -30.98
CA PHE A 332 0.73 -6.22 -30.60
C PHE A 332 2.08 -5.81 -31.23
N ARG A 333 2.08 -5.05 -32.34
CA ARG A 333 3.31 -4.49 -32.94
C ARG A 333 3.81 -3.25 -32.21
N HIS A 334 2.89 -2.39 -31.77
CA HIS A 334 3.22 -1.07 -31.23
C HIS A 334 3.27 -1.00 -29.70
N PHE A 335 2.52 -1.83 -28.98
CA PHE A 335 2.42 -1.81 -27.51
C PHE A 335 3.16 -2.97 -26.85
N ASP A 336 3.78 -2.70 -25.69
CA ASP A 336 4.59 -3.68 -24.94
C ASP A 336 3.89 -4.20 -23.68
N THR A 337 2.94 -3.44 -23.12
CA THR A 337 2.27 -3.79 -21.87
C THR A 337 0.80 -3.41 -21.86
N ILE A 338 -0.01 -4.26 -21.21
CA ILE A 338 -1.40 -4.01 -20.83
C ILE A 338 -1.45 -3.94 -19.30
N GLN A 339 -2.21 -3.00 -18.77
CA GLN A 339 -2.40 -2.73 -17.36
C GLN A 339 -3.90 -2.80 -17.07
N ILE A 340 -4.35 -3.76 -16.26
CA ILE A 340 -5.76 -3.98 -15.95
C ILE A 340 -5.95 -3.78 -14.45
N CYS A 341 -6.85 -2.89 -14.04
CA CYS A 341 -7.27 -2.76 -12.65
C CYS A 341 -8.69 -3.27 -12.46
N SER A 342 -8.82 -4.45 -11.87
CA SER A 342 -10.12 -4.99 -11.49
C SER A 342 -10.60 -4.38 -10.17
N LEU A 343 -11.86 -3.95 -10.17
CA LEU A 343 -12.45 -3.20 -9.07
C LEU A 343 -12.78 -4.10 -7.86
N SER A 344 -12.75 -3.52 -6.66
CA SER A 344 -13.17 -4.20 -5.44
C SER A 344 -14.71 -4.20 -5.29
N PRO A 345 -15.31 -5.16 -4.56
CA PRO A 345 -16.75 -5.12 -4.27
C PRO A 345 -17.19 -3.87 -3.51
N GLU A 346 -16.29 -3.27 -2.71
CA GLU A 346 -16.51 -2.00 -1.99
C GLU A 346 -16.79 -0.80 -2.91
N VAL A 347 -16.43 -0.92 -4.19
CA VAL A 347 -16.63 0.08 -5.24
C VAL A 347 -17.80 -0.27 -6.15
N LEU A 348 -17.88 -1.55 -6.56
CA LEU A 348 -18.90 -2.03 -7.50
C LEU A 348 -20.33 -2.01 -6.91
N GLY A 349 -20.46 -2.06 -5.58
CA GLY A 349 -21.74 -2.07 -4.89
C GLY A 349 -22.35 -3.48 -4.78
N PRO A 350 -23.62 -3.59 -4.34
CA PRO A 350 -24.26 -4.88 -4.12
C PRO A 350 -24.58 -5.58 -5.46
N SER A 351 -23.87 -6.67 -5.73
CA SER A 351 -24.04 -7.55 -6.90
C SER A 351 -23.61 -6.97 -8.26
N PRO A 352 -22.28 -6.83 -8.54
CA PRO A 352 -21.80 -6.64 -9.90
C PRO A 352 -22.18 -7.80 -10.83
N ALA A 353 -22.57 -7.49 -12.06
CA ALA A 353 -23.06 -8.46 -13.03
C ALA A 353 -22.06 -9.58 -13.43
N GLY A 354 -20.77 -9.40 -13.14
CA GLY A 354 -19.70 -10.37 -13.41
C GLY A 354 -19.07 -11.03 -12.19
N GLY A 355 -19.72 -10.95 -11.01
CA GLY A 355 -19.19 -11.46 -9.75
C GLY A 355 -18.18 -10.51 -9.08
N GLY A 356 -18.08 -10.56 -7.75
CA GLY A 356 -17.19 -9.72 -6.95
C GLY A 356 -15.99 -10.49 -6.40
N TRP A 357 -14.82 -9.86 -6.36
CA TRP A 357 -13.61 -10.47 -5.78
C TRP A 357 -13.68 -10.57 -4.25
N HIS A 358 -13.38 -11.74 -3.69
CA HIS A 358 -13.09 -11.89 -2.27
C HIS A 358 -11.66 -11.42 -1.98
N ILE A 359 -11.51 -10.49 -1.03
CA ILE A 359 -10.25 -9.80 -0.76
C ILE A 359 -9.78 -10.08 0.67
N HIS A 360 -8.54 -10.54 0.81
CA HIS A 360 -7.78 -10.51 2.07
C HIS A 360 -6.63 -9.52 1.94
N THR A 361 -6.44 -8.65 2.94
CA THR A 361 -5.35 -7.65 2.95
C THR A 361 -4.52 -7.81 4.22
N PHE A 362 -3.21 -8.01 4.06
CA PHE A 362 -2.26 -8.15 5.14
C PHE A 362 -1.21 -7.05 5.05
N GLN A 363 -0.92 -6.39 6.16
CA GLN A 363 0.18 -5.43 6.27
C GLN A 363 1.37 -6.10 6.97
N GLY A 364 2.58 -5.80 6.52
CA GLY A 364 3.80 -6.38 7.08
C GLY A 364 5.01 -5.48 6.83
N ARG A 365 6.17 -5.89 7.34
CA ARG A 365 7.45 -5.20 7.18
C ARG A 365 8.59 -6.21 7.13
N TRP A 366 9.55 -5.99 6.25
CA TRP A 366 10.86 -6.65 6.29
C TRP A 366 11.82 -5.80 7.15
N VAL A 367 12.49 -6.45 8.08
CA VAL A 367 13.43 -5.88 9.06
C VAL A 367 14.75 -6.65 8.97
N ARG A 368 15.87 -5.92 8.93
CA ARG A 368 17.21 -6.50 8.78
C ARG A 368 17.57 -7.34 10.00
N GLY A 369 18.12 -8.53 9.75
CA GLY A 369 18.50 -9.47 10.81
C GLY A 369 17.35 -10.26 11.45
N PHE A 370 16.09 -9.89 11.20
CA PHE A 370 14.91 -10.60 11.70
C PHE A 370 14.22 -11.39 10.58
N ASN A 371 13.43 -10.71 9.73
CA ASN A 371 12.55 -11.34 8.74
C ASN A 371 12.80 -10.87 7.28
N SER A 372 13.93 -10.19 7.02
CA SER A 372 14.36 -9.85 5.65
C SER A 372 15.28 -10.95 5.09
N GLY A 373 14.67 -12.06 4.67
CA GLY A 373 15.37 -13.30 4.32
C GLY A 373 15.97 -13.36 2.90
N GLY A 374 15.64 -12.40 2.04
CA GLY A 374 16.02 -12.40 0.62
C GLY A 374 15.15 -13.32 -0.24
N SER A 375 15.40 -13.38 -1.55
CA SER A 375 14.48 -14.04 -2.51
C SER A 375 14.80 -15.48 -2.91
N GLN A 376 15.96 -16.04 -2.53
CA GLN A 376 16.41 -17.34 -3.02
C GLN A 376 15.91 -18.49 -2.12
N PRO A 377 15.00 -19.38 -2.57
CA PRO A 377 14.40 -20.39 -1.68
C PRO A 377 15.37 -21.41 -1.06
N GLY A 378 16.56 -21.57 -1.65
CA GLY A 378 17.62 -22.42 -1.11
C GLY A 378 18.61 -21.71 -0.17
N ALA A 379 18.45 -20.40 0.07
CA ALA A 379 19.31 -19.66 1.00
C ALA A 379 18.88 -19.88 2.46
N GLU A 380 19.85 -19.99 3.36
CA GLU A 380 19.63 -20.24 4.80
C GLU A 380 18.77 -19.18 5.51
N THR A 381 18.62 -18.00 4.91
CA THR A 381 17.82 -16.88 5.44
C THR A 381 16.40 -16.84 4.87
N PHE A 382 16.10 -17.54 3.77
CA PHE A 382 14.82 -17.36 3.05
C PHE A 382 13.58 -17.67 3.89
N TRP A 383 13.67 -18.66 4.79
CA TRP A 383 12.58 -19.07 5.66
C TRP A 383 12.17 -18.01 6.69
N THR A 384 13.03 -17.01 6.97
CA THR A 384 12.70 -15.93 7.91
C THR A 384 11.75 -14.90 7.31
N ASN A 385 11.59 -14.86 5.98
CA ASN A 385 10.60 -13.99 5.34
C ASN A 385 9.19 -14.27 5.88
N PRO A 386 8.31 -13.26 6.02
CA PRO A 386 6.91 -13.45 6.37
C PRO A 386 6.24 -14.45 5.44
N GLN A 387 5.35 -15.27 5.98
CA GLN A 387 4.68 -16.36 5.26
C GLN A 387 3.17 -16.26 5.45
N PHE A 388 2.40 -16.61 4.43
CA PHE A 388 0.94 -16.54 4.44
C PHE A 388 0.35 -17.84 3.89
N ARG A 389 -0.50 -18.50 4.68
CA ARG A 389 -1.17 -19.74 4.28
C ARG A 389 -2.44 -19.41 3.51
N LEU A 390 -2.58 -19.99 2.33
CA LEU A 390 -3.71 -19.84 1.42
C LEU A 390 -4.37 -21.20 1.19
N THR A 391 -5.68 -21.31 1.35
CA THR A 391 -6.43 -22.55 1.17
C THR A 391 -7.53 -22.35 0.14
N LEU A 392 -7.45 -23.12 -0.95
CA LEU A 392 -8.35 -23.08 -2.09
C LEU A 392 -9.14 -24.39 -2.11
N LEU A 393 -10.47 -24.34 -2.03
CA LEU A 393 -11.32 -25.54 -1.94
C LEU A 393 -12.30 -25.61 -3.10
N GLU A 394 -13.00 -24.50 -3.37
CA GLU A 394 -13.98 -24.37 -4.44
C GLU A 394 -13.28 -23.95 -5.75
N PRO A 395 -13.42 -24.71 -6.86
CA PRO A 395 -12.95 -24.24 -8.16
C PRO A 395 -13.87 -23.15 -8.75
N ASP A 396 -13.35 -22.45 -9.74
CA ASP A 396 -14.11 -21.46 -10.51
C ASP A 396 -15.18 -22.17 -11.38
N GLU A 397 -16.26 -21.47 -11.76
CA GLU A 397 -17.15 -21.93 -12.83
C GLU A 397 -16.40 -21.82 -14.19
N GLU A 398 -16.48 -22.85 -15.04
CA GLU A 398 -15.76 -22.84 -16.33
C GLU A 398 -16.54 -22.04 -17.38
N ASP A 399 -15.95 -20.95 -17.89
CA ASP A 399 -16.43 -20.28 -19.10
C ASP A 399 -16.28 -21.21 -20.32
N GLU A 400 -17.38 -21.58 -20.97
CA GLU A 400 -17.36 -22.43 -22.18
C GLU A 400 -16.65 -21.76 -23.39
N GLU A 401 -16.36 -20.46 -23.32
CA GLU A 401 -15.70 -19.66 -24.38
C GLU A 401 -14.15 -19.75 -24.41
N GLU A 402 -13.51 -20.77 -23.81
CA GLU A 402 -12.07 -21.05 -24.08
C GLU A 402 -11.91 -21.71 -25.48
N ASP A 403 -12.23 -20.92 -26.51
CA ASP A 403 -12.39 -21.30 -27.93
C ASP A 403 -11.10 -21.85 -28.54
N GLY A 404 -11.22 -23.05 -29.09
CA GLY A 404 -10.65 -23.37 -30.40
C GLY A 404 -9.14 -23.32 -30.52
N SER A 405 -8.51 -24.46 -30.22
CA SER A 405 -7.32 -24.90 -30.96
C SER A 405 -7.66 -24.98 -32.47
N LEU A 406 -7.52 -23.87 -33.20
CA LEU A 406 -7.74 -23.84 -34.64
C LEU A 406 -6.51 -24.38 -35.38
N GLY A 407 -6.45 -25.70 -35.52
CA GLY A 407 -5.49 -26.43 -36.34
C GLY A 407 -6.12 -27.72 -36.86
N CYS A 408 -6.15 -27.88 -38.18
CA CYS A 408 -6.69 -29.04 -38.91
C CYS A 408 -8.22 -29.26 -38.84
N TRP A 409 -8.96 -28.57 -39.71
CA TRP A 409 -10.14 -29.21 -40.33
C TRP A 409 -9.64 -30.27 -41.31
N GLY A 410 -9.74 -31.54 -40.92
CA GLY A 410 -9.35 -32.68 -41.75
C GLY A 410 -10.31 -33.86 -41.58
N ALA A 411 -11.07 -34.13 -42.64
CA ALA A 411 -11.95 -35.30 -42.86
C ALA A 411 -13.00 -35.64 -41.76
N ALA A 412 -14.27 -35.66 -42.17
CA ALA A 412 -15.31 -36.32 -41.37
C ALA A 412 -15.05 -37.83 -41.29
N GLY A 413 -15.10 -38.41 -40.08
CA GLY A 413 -15.12 -39.87 -39.90
C GLY A 413 -14.01 -40.49 -39.05
N ALA A 414 -13.72 -39.96 -37.85
CA ALA A 414 -12.97 -40.72 -36.84
C ALA A 414 -13.47 -40.42 -35.42
N ARG A 415 -14.08 -41.43 -34.76
CA ARG A 415 -14.39 -41.35 -33.31
C ARG A 415 -13.10 -41.61 -32.51
N GLY A 416 -12.34 -40.54 -32.27
CA GLY A 416 -11.24 -40.54 -31.28
C GLY A 416 -11.75 -40.56 -29.84
N PRO A 417 -10.91 -40.94 -28.86
CA PRO A 417 -11.35 -41.22 -27.49
C PRO A 417 -11.79 -39.97 -26.71
N ALA A 418 -12.50 -40.23 -25.60
CA ALA A 418 -13.18 -39.23 -24.79
C ALA A 418 -12.30 -38.03 -24.38
N ARG A 419 -12.92 -36.84 -24.36
CA ARG A 419 -12.35 -35.61 -23.79
C ARG A 419 -11.74 -35.91 -22.41
N GLY A 420 -10.41 -35.81 -22.31
CA GLY A 420 -9.73 -35.93 -21.01
C GLY A 420 -10.27 -34.86 -20.06
N ALA A 421 -10.68 -35.27 -18.86
CA ALA A 421 -11.26 -34.36 -17.88
C ALA A 421 -10.29 -33.20 -17.57
N ARG A 422 -10.69 -31.97 -17.93
CA ARG A 422 -9.96 -30.76 -17.53
C ARG A 422 -9.91 -30.74 -16.01
N THR A 423 -8.71 -30.62 -15.44
CA THR A 423 -8.56 -30.57 -13.98
C THR A 423 -9.09 -29.21 -13.48
N PRO A 424 -10.05 -29.17 -12.55
CA PRO A 424 -10.61 -27.92 -12.05
C PRO A 424 -9.54 -27.06 -11.37
N LYS A 425 -9.69 -25.74 -11.48
CA LYS A 425 -8.73 -24.74 -10.98
C LYS A 425 -9.46 -23.63 -10.23
N CYS A 426 -8.70 -22.96 -9.37
CA CYS A 426 -9.11 -21.77 -8.62
C CYS A 426 -8.24 -20.60 -9.10
N THR A 427 -8.86 -19.47 -9.44
CA THR A 427 -8.18 -18.27 -9.93
C THR A 427 -7.94 -17.32 -8.77
N VAL A 428 -6.66 -17.08 -8.47
CA VAL A 428 -6.21 -16.19 -7.39
C VAL A 428 -5.28 -15.15 -7.97
N LEU A 429 -5.56 -13.88 -7.72
CA LEU A 429 -4.69 -12.75 -8.06
C LEU A 429 -4.01 -12.25 -6.79
N LEU A 430 -2.70 -12.48 -6.72
CA LEU A 430 -1.84 -12.05 -5.62
C LEU A 430 -1.20 -10.71 -5.98
N SER A 431 -1.20 -9.75 -5.05
CA SER A 431 -0.63 -8.41 -5.22
C SER A 431 0.21 -8.01 -4.01
N LEU A 432 1.49 -7.76 -4.21
CA LEU A 432 2.44 -7.30 -3.19
C LEU A 432 2.83 -5.85 -3.47
N ILE A 433 2.58 -4.95 -2.52
CA ILE A 433 2.81 -3.51 -2.65
C ILE A 433 3.83 -3.05 -1.60
N GLN A 434 4.93 -2.40 -2.02
CA GLN A 434 5.86 -1.73 -1.09
C GLN A 434 5.39 -0.32 -0.75
N ARG A 435 5.28 0.00 0.55
CA ARG A 435 4.63 1.23 1.05
C ARG A 435 5.60 2.42 1.05
N ASN A 436 5.06 3.62 0.83
CA ASN A 436 5.72 4.93 1.01
C ASN A 436 7.03 5.23 0.23
N GLN A 437 7.57 4.30 -0.55
CA GLN A 437 8.85 4.44 -1.26
C GLN A 437 8.91 5.63 -2.25
N ARG A 438 7.78 6.10 -2.80
CA ARG A 438 7.75 7.31 -3.65
C ARG A 438 8.29 8.54 -2.93
N ARG A 439 7.93 8.74 -1.65
CA ARG A 439 8.39 9.88 -0.82
C ARG A 439 9.92 9.89 -0.62
N LEU A 440 10.57 8.74 -0.77
CA LEU A 440 12.01 8.58 -0.59
C LEU A 440 12.81 8.87 -1.88
N ARG A 441 12.15 9.10 -3.02
CA ARG A 441 12.83 9.51 -4.27
C ARG A 441 13.58 10.84 -4.15
N ALA A 442 13.06 11.78 -3.35
CA ALA A 442 13.75 13.03 -3.01
C ALA A 442 15.05 12.81 -2.23
N GLN A 443 15.23 11.64 -1.62
CA GLN A 443 16.44 11.21 -0.89
C GLN A 443 17.32 10.30 -1.77
N GLY A 444 17.04 10.20 -3.07
CA GLY A 444 17.76 9.35 -4.03
C GLY A 444 17.39 7.86 -3.98
N LEU A 445 16.51 7.45 -3.06
CA LEU A 445 16.11 6.05 -2.92
C LEU A 445 15.11 5.64 -4.02
N ARG A 446 15.28 4.41 -4.51
CA ARG A 446 14.43 3.79 -5.54
C ARG A 446 13.65 2.63 -4.92
N TYR A 447 12.63 2.17 -5.63
CA TYR A 447 11.91 0.94 -5.26
C TYR A 447 12.89 -0.22 -5.08
N LEU A 448 12.69 -0.97 -3.99
CA LEU A 448 13.37 -2.25 -3.81
C LEU A 448 12.87 -3.24 -4.88
N THR A 449 13.75 -4.14 -5.31
CA THR A 449 13.33 -5.28 -6.12
C THR A 449 12.60 -6.25 -5.21
N VAL A 450 11.27 -6.37 -5.35
CA VAL A 450 10.42 -7.23 -4.51
C VAL A 450 9.68 -8.27 -5.34
N GLY A 451 9.21 -9.32 -4.69
CA GLY A 451 8.43 -10.38 -5.31
C GLY A 451 7.94 -11.40 -4.29
N PHE A 452 7.29 -12.46 -4.76
CA PHE A 452 6.80 -13.55 -3.91
C PHE A 452 6.87 -14.91 -4.59
N HIS A 453 6.99 -15.94 -3.76
CA HIS A 453 6.90 -17.34 -4.16
C HIS A 453 5.59 -17.95 -3.65
N VAL A 454 5.00 -18.84 -4.45
CA VAL A 454 3.84 -19.65 -4.06
C VAL A 454 4.25 -21.12 -4.05
N PHE A 455 4.23 -21.75 -2.89
CA PHE A 455 4.56 -23.16 -2.71
C PHE A 455 3.30 -23.97 -2.43
N GLN A 456 3.20 -25.19 -2.95
CA GLN A 456 2.12 -26.12 -2.62
C GLN A 456 2.48 -26.93 -1.38
N VAL A 457 1.59 -26.95 -0.39
CA VAL A 457 1.74 -27.76 0.82
C VAL A 457 0.99 -29.08 0.62
N GLY A 458 1.73 -30.19 0.55
CA GLY A 458 1.14 -31.52 0.37
C GLY A 458 0.31 -31.95 1.60
N PRO A 459 -0.76 -32.76 1.44
CA PRO A 459 -1.63 -33.16 2.56
C PRO A 459 -0.89 -33.83 3.73
N ARG A 460 0.16 -34.62 3.45
CA ARG A 460 1.02 -35.25 4.46
C ARG A 460 1.85 -34.25 5.27
N LEU A 461 2.18 -33.10 4.66
CA LEU A 461 2.91 -32.03 5.33
C LEU A 461 1.97 -31.07 6.08
N LEU A 462 0.65 -31.17 5.94
CA LEU A 462 -0.27 -30.18 6.47
C LEU A 462 -0.25 -30.09 8.01
N GLY A 463 -0.10 -31.22 8.69
CA GLY A 463 0.09 -31.30 10.15
C GLY A 463 1.56 -31.31 10.60
N LEU A 464 2.51 -31.39 9.66
CA LEU A 464 3.95 -31.26 9.93
C LEU A 464 4.46 -29.85 9.67
N TRP A 465 3.69 -29.01 8.98
CA TRP A 465 4.03 -27.61 8.77
C TRP A 465 4.01 -26.86 10.10
N ASP A 466 3.01 -27.17 10.93
CA ASP A 466 2.81 -26.67 12.29
C ASP A 466 3.84 -27.25 13.31
N SER A 467 5.03 -27.65 12.84
CA SER A 467 6.16 -28.16 13.63
C SER A 467 7.41 -27.28 13.44
N PRO A 468 8.29 -27.16 14.45
CA PRO A 468 9.54 -26.37 14.33
C PRO A 468 10.51 -26.90 13.26
N ARG A 469 10.30 -28.12 12.73
CA ARG A 469 11.07 -28.66 11.60
C ARG A 469 10.70 -28.05 10.24
N SER A 470 9.66 -27.21 10.14
CA SER A 470 9.24 -26.54 8.90
C SER A 470 10.38 -25.75 8.21
N ARG A 471 11.33 -25.21 8.98
CA ARG A 471 12.57 -24.58 8.48
C ARG A 471 13.35 -25.45 7.48
N ALA A 472 13.39 -26.77 7.67
CA ALA A 472 14.11 -27.70 6.80
C ALA A 472 13.31 -28.14 5.56
N HIS A 473 12.00 -27.85 5.50
CA HIS A 473 11.10 -28.38 4.48
C HIS A 473 10.73 -27.36 3.40
N LEU A 474 10.95 -26.06 3.65
CA LEU A 474 10.68 -24.96 2.71
C LEU A 474 11.41 -25.10 1.38
N SER A 475 12.67 -25.56 1.41
CA SER A 475 13.49 -25.84 0.23
C SER A 475 13.01 -27.06 -0.58
N GLY A 476 12.28 -27.98 0.06
CA GLY A 476 11.70 -29.18 -0.55
C GLY A 476 10.26 -29.03 -1.02
N LEU A 477 9.60 -27.89 -0.78
CA LEU A 477 8.23 -27.67 -1.26
C LEU A 477 8.18 -27.46 -2.78
N LEU A 478 7.17 -28.05 -3.42
CA LEU A 478 6.90 -27.81 -4.84
C LEU A 478 6.46 -26.35 -5.05
N ARG A 479 7.27 -25.57 -5.78
CA ARG A 479 6.90 -24.21 -6.21
C ARG A 479 5.79 -24.27 -7.25
N ALA A 480 4.59 -23.84 -6.87
CA ALA A 480 3.40 -23.81 -7.71
C ALA A 480 3.39 -22.61 -8.69
N ASP A 481 3.77 -21.43 -8.22
CA ASP A 481 3.95 -20.23 -9.06
C ASP A 481 4.98 -19.27 -8.40
N ARG A 482 5.35 -18.19 -9.09
CA ARG A 482 6.14 -17.08 -8.55
C ARG A 482 5.80 -15.78 -9.27
N SER A 483 5.92 -14.65 -8.59
CA SER A 483 5.96 -13.37 -9.28
C SER A 483 7.29 -13.19 -10.03
N PRO A 484 7.36 -12.31 -11.05
CA PRO A 484 8.62 -11.67 -11.39
C PRO A 484 9.12 -10.86 -10.18
N PHE A 485 10.43 -10.79 -9.98
CA PHE A 485 11.04 -9.87 -9.03
C PHE A 485 11.41 -8.59 -9.77
N CYS A 486 10.86 -7.44 -9.35
CA CYS A 486 11.12 -6.17 -10.04
C CYS A 486 11.07 -4.96 -9.09
N ALA A 487 11.78 -3.89 -9.48
CA ALA A 487 11.86 -2.64 -8.75
C ALA A 487 10.63 -1.75 -9.03
N ARG A 488 9.45 -2.19 -8.59
CA ARG A 488 8.15 -1.51 -8.80
C ARG A 488 7.36 -1.40 -7.50
N ARG A 489 6.46 -0.41 -7.43
CA ARG A 489 5.58 -0.19 -6.28
C ARG A 489 4.74 -1.42 -5.96
N ASP A 490 4.06 -1.94 -6.97
CA ASP A 490 3.24 -3.13 -6.93
C ASP A 490 3.80 -4.23 -7.84
N VAL A 491 3.70 -5.47 -7.36
CA VAL A 491 4.05 -6.68 -8.08
C VAL A 491 2.88 -7.63 -7.94
N SER A 492 2.25 -7.98 -9.06
CA SER A 492 1.07 -8.85 -9.07
C SER A 492 1.23 -10.06 -10.00
N ARG A 493 0.47 -11.12 -9.70
CA ARG A 493 0.45 -12.38 -10.44
C ARG A 493 -0.93 -13.02 -10.34
N ARG A 494 -1.58 -13.27 -11.48
CA ARG A 494 -2.73 -14.16 -11.58
C ARG A 494 -2.24 -15.61 -11.65
N CYS A 495 -2.62 -16.40 -10.65
CA CYS A 495 -2.28 -17.80 -10.49
C CYS A 495 -3.54 -18.65 -10.72
N ARG A 496 -3.49 -19.60 -11.67
CA ARG A 496 -4.53 -20.63 -11.85
C ARG A 496 -4.08 -21.91 -11.15
N LEU A 497 -4.41 -22.04 -9.86
CA LEU A 497 -3.96 -23.11 -8.97
C LEU A 497 -4.98 -24.25 -8.90
N ARG A 498 -4.60 -25.44 -8.43
CA ARG A 498 -5.56 -26.52 -8.15
C ARG A 498 -6.16 -26.32 -6.75
N PRO A 499 -7.33 -26.89 -6.43
CA PRO A 499 -7.77 -26.99 -5.04
C PRO A 499 -6.69 -27.65 -4.16
N GLY A 500 -6.43 -27.06 -2.99
CA GLY A 500 -5.35 -27.45 -2.09
C GLY A 500 -4.87 -26.31 -1.19
N HIS A 501 -3.80 -26.59 -0.44
CA HIS A 501 -3.17 -25.64 0.47
C HIS A 501 -1.85 -25.12 -0.10
N TYR A 502 -1.61 -23.84 0.10
CA TYR A 502 -0.48 -23.09 -0.46
C TYR A 502 0.15 -22.18 0.59
N LEU A 503 1.42 -21.86 0.37
CA LEU A 503 2.19 -20.93 1.19
C LEU A 503 2.72 -19.82 0.28
N VAL A 504 2.35 -18.58 0.55
CA VAL A 504 2.82 -17.38 -0.14
C VAL A 504 3.90 -16.72 0.72
N VAL A 505 5.09 -16.57 0.16
CA VAL A 505 6.27 -15.98 0.84
C VAL A 505 6.70 -14.73 0.08
N PRO A 506 6.26 -13.52 0.51
CA PRO A 506 6.76 -12.25 -0.02
C PRO A 506 8.14 -11.89 0.53
N SER A 507 9.04 -11.46 -0.36
CA SER A 507 10.41 -11.11 -0.02
C SER A 507 10.97 -9.95 -0.86
N ALA A 508 11.96 -9.26 -0.29
CA ALA A 508 12.89 -8.45 -1.06
C ALA A 508 13.91 -9.36 -1.79
N ALA A 509 14.50 -8.87 -2.88
CA ALA A 509 15.50 -9.62 -3.66
C ALA A 509 16.74 -9.94 -2.82
N ARG A 510 17.24 -8.97 -2.05
CA ARG A 510 18.42 -9.11 -1.18
C ARG A 510 17.98 -9.34 0.26
N ALA A 511 18.73 -10.15 0.99
CA ALA A 511 18.56 -10.29 2.43
C ALA A 511 19.02 -9.02 3.15
N GLY A 512 18.28 -8.60 4.16
CA GLY A 512 18.56 -7.39 4.94
C GLY A 512 18.05 -6.07 4.36
N ASP A 513 17.41 -6.07 3.19
CA ASP A 513 16.68 -4.91 2.68
C ASP A 513 15.44 -4.64 3.58
N GLU A 514 15.20 -3.39 3.96
CA GLU A 514 14.04 -3.01 4.80
C GLU A 514 12.98 -2.27 4.01
N ALA A 515 11.74 -2.74 4.10
CA ALA A 515 10.56 -1.97 3.68
C ALA A 515 9.28 -2.48 4.33
N ASP A 516 8.36 -1.55 4.51
CA ASP A 516 6.96 -1.82 4.77
C ASP A 516 6.27 -2.34 3.50
N PHE A 517 5.41 -3.36 3.64
CA PHE A 517 4.66 -3.94 2.53
C PHE A 517 3.18 -4.19 2.85
N THR A 518 2.40 -4.46 1.81
CA THR A 518 1.00 -4.90 1.90
C THR A 518 0.79 -6.02 0.89
N LEU A 519 0.42 -7.20 1.36
CA LEU A 519 0.05 -8.34 0.55
C LEU A 519 -1.48 -8.40 0.46
N ARG A 520 -2.02 -8.48 -0.75
CA ARG A 520 -3.44 -8.61 -1.02
C ARG A 520 -3.70 -9.87 -1.83
N VAL A 521 -4.71 -10.62 -1.43
CA VAL A 521 -5.15 -11.87 -2.07
C VAL A 521 -6.56 -11.65 -2.57
N PHE A 522 -6.76 -11.79 -3.87
CA PHE A 522 -8.05 -11.69 -4.54
C PHE A 522 -8.43 -13.05 -5.10
N SER A 523 -9.63 -13.55 -4.80
CA SER A 523 -10.16 -14.80 -5.35
C SER A 523 -11.60 -14.64 -5.84
N GLU A 524 -11.97 -15.36 -6.89
CA GLU A 524 -13.35 -15.32 -7.44
C GLU A 524 -14.33 -16.07 -6.53
N ARG A 525 -13.87 -17.15 -5.87
CA ARG A 525 -14.61 -17.88 -4.82
C ARG A 525 -14.15 -17.51 -3.41
N ARG A 526 -14.90 -17.95 -2.39
CA ARG A 526 -14.54 -17.74 -0.98
C ARG A 526 -13.40 -18.69 -0.58
N HIS A 527 -12.26 -18.11 -0.27
CA HIS A 527 -11.06 -18.84 0.15
C HIS A 527 -10.52 -18.27 1.45
N THR A 528 -9.79 -19.08 2.22
CA THR A 528 -9.16 -18.62 3.46
C THR A 528 -7.69 -18.31 3.22
N ALA A 529 -7.29 -17.09 3.59
CA ALA A 529 -5.90 -16.68 3.67
C ALA A 529 -5.63 -16.21 5.10
N VAL A 530 -4.52 -16.66 5.70
CA VAL A 530 -4.11 -16.29 7.06
C VAL A 530 -2.59 -16.08 7.13
N PRO A 531 -2.08 -15.16 7.96
CA PRO A 531 -0.65 -15.11 8.27
C PRO A 531 -0.20 -16.43 8.89
N TYR A 532 0.96 -16.94 8.48
CA TYR A 532 1.58 -18.11 9.09
C TYR A 532 2.71 -17.67 10.01
N ILE A 533 2.55 -17.95 11.30
CA ILE A 533 3.65 -17.90 12.28
C ILE A 533 4.18 -19.33 12.42
N PRO A 534 5.50 -19.56 12.28
CA PRO A 534 6.10 -20.85 12.56
C PRO A 534 5.78 -21.32 13.97
N LEU A 535 5.15 -22.49 14.08
CA LEU A 535 4.85 -23.09 15.37
C LEU A 535 6.09 -23.79 15.92
N GLU A 536 6.54 -23.34 17.10
CA GLU A 536 7.12 -24.27 18.06
C GLU A 536 5.97 -25.06 18.69
N LEU A 537 5.89 -26.35 18.33
CA LEU A 537 4.83 -27.26 18.77
C LEU A 537 4.80 -27.38 20.30
N GLU A 538 5.97 -27.28 20.93
CA GLU A 538 6.17 -27.22 22.38
C GLU A 538 5.44 -26.02 23.00
N LEU A 539 5.49 -24.85 22.37
CA LEU A 539 4.75 -23.65 22.79
C LEU A 539 3.24 -23.82 22.64
N GLN A 540 2.79 -24.53 21.61
CA GLN A 540 1.36 -24.75 21.38
C GLN A 540 0.78 -25.74 22.40
N GLN A 541 1.56 -26.78 22.76
CA GLN A 541 1.23 -27.70 23.84
C GLN A 541 1.25 -26.99 25.20
N LEU A 542 2.31 -26.23 25.49
CA LEU A 542 2.43 -25.38 26.69
C LEU A 542 1.24 -24.40 26.82
N PHE A 543 0.83 -23.75 25.73
CA PHE A 543 -0.36 -22.89 25.72
C PHE A 543 -1.65 -23.68 25.92
N GLN A 544 -1.80 -24.89 25.38
CA GLN A 544 -3.00 -25.71 25.59
C GLN A 544 -3.09 -26.24 27.03
N GLU A 545 -1.99 -26.71 27.61
CA GLU A 545 -1.88 -27.15 29.01
C GLU A 545 -2.21 -26.00 29.97
N LEU A 546 -1.67 -24.80 29.71
CA LEU A 546 -1.83 -23.64 30.61
C LEU A 546 -3.11 -22.84 30.34
N ALA A 547 -3.64 -22.78 29.11
CA ALA A 547 -4.93 -22.14 28.82
C ALA A 547 -6.13 -23.04 29.14
N GLY A 548 -5.97 -24.37 29.12
CA GLY A 548 -7.03 -25.36 29.31
C GLY A 548 -8.18 -25.23 28.29
N GLU A 549 -9.35 -25.77 28.63
CA GLU A 549 -10.53 -25.83 27.73
C GLU A 549 -10.99 -24.48 27.16
N VAL A 550 -10.70 -23.38 27.86
CA VAL A 550 -11.17 -22.02 27.54
C VAL A 550 -10.46 -21.42 26.30
N ARG A 551 -9.37 -22.03 25.81
CA ARG A 551 -8.59 -21.57 24.63
C ARG A 551 -8.12 -20.10 24.70
N ARG A 552 -8.06 -19.52 25.89
CA ARG A 552 -7.56 -18.17 26.19
C ARG A 552 -6.75 -18.18 27.47
N TRP A 553 -5.60 -17.53 27.46
CA TRP A 553 -4.77 -17.34 28.65
C TRP A 553 -5.26 -16.12 29.44
N GLY A 554 -5.42 -16.26 30.75
CA GLY A 554 -5.99 -15.21 31.61
C GLY A 554 -5.29 -15.08 32.97
N ARG A 555 -5.71 -14.06 33.75
CA ARG A 555 -5.04 -13.62 35.00
C ARG A 555 -4.79 -14.73 36.03
N ALA A 556 -5.64 -15.75 36.10
CA ALA A 556 -5.61 -16.78 37.13
C ALA A 556 -4.67 -17.97 36.85
N LYS A 557 -3.88 -17.95 35.77
CA LYS A 557 -3.12 -19.12 35.28
C LYS A 557 -1.59 -18.95 35.22
N TRP A 558 -1.06 -17.97 35.94
CA TRP A 558 0.39 -17.83 36.14
C TRP A 558 0.84 -18.78 37.25
N ILE A 559 1.18 -20.01 36.87
CA ILE A 559 1.71 -21.01 37.80
C ILE A 559 3.23 -20.84 37.93
N PRO A 560 3.84 -20.93 39.13
CA PRO A 560 5.30 -20.90 39.31
C PRO A 560 6.01 -22.02 38.55
N SER A 561 7.32 -21.86 38.31
CA SER A 561 8.11 -22.82 37.50
C SER A 561 8.12 -24.25 38.05
N SER A 562 7.85 -24.42 39.35
CA SER A 562 7.86 -25.67 40.09
C SER A 562 6.76 -26.68 39.73
N SER A 563 5.79 -26.32 38.87
CA SER A 563 4.73 -27.25 38.41
C SER A 563 4.87 -27.68 36.95
N LEU A 564 5.89 -27.24 36.22
CA LEU A 564 6.10 -27.63 34.83
C LEU A 564 6.73 -29.04 34.77
N PRO A 565 6.24 -29.95 33.91
CA PRO A 565 6.81 -31.29 33.80
C PRO A 565 8.26 -31.23 33.29
N PRO A 566 9.17 -32.08 33.79
CA PRO A 566 10.63 -31.99 33.55
C PRO A 566 11.07 -32.42 32.13
N ARG A 567 10.21 -32.28 31.13
CA ARG A 567 10.45 -32.67 29.73
C ARG A 567 10.79 -31.49 28.81
N ALA A 568 10.64 -30.25 29.26
CA ALA A 568 11.06 -29.06 28.52
C ALA A 568 12.54 -28.73 28.83
N HIS A 569 13.46 -29.20 27.99
CA HIS A 569 14.84 -28.69 27.93
C HIS A 569 14.99 -27.49 26.97
N ALA A 570 13.88 -26.92 26.50
CA ALA A 570 13.85 -25.57 25.93
C ALA A 570 13.97 -24.54 27.06
N GLN A 571 14.72 -23.47 26.83
CA GLN A 571 15.04 -22.43 27.82
C GLN A 571 13.77 -21.81 28.40
N THR A 572 13.46 -22.11 29.66
CA THR A 572 12.38 -21.44 30.39
C THR A 572 12.84 -20.05 30.85
N PRO A 573 12.03 -19.00 30.66
CA PRO A 573 12.26 -17.70 31.27
C PRO A 573 12.46 -17.81 32.78
N ARG A 574 13.43 -17.07 33.33
CA ARG A 574 13.59 -16.90 34.79
C ARG A 574 12.25 -16.36 35.36
N GLU A 575 11.90 -16.75 36.59
CA GLU A 575 10.56 -16.49 37.15
C GLU A 575 10.15 -15.01 37.10
N ILE A 576 8.92 -14.76 36.66
CA ILE A 576 8.35 -13.41 36.49
C ILE A 576 7.20 -13.21 37.47
N GLY A 577 7.28 -12.17 38.30
CA GLY A 577 6.25 -11.83 39.28
C GLY A 577 4.90 -11.46 38.66
N LEU A 578 3.82 -11.79 39.38
CA LEU A 578 2.42 -11.62 38.95
C LEU A 578 2.10 -10.22 38.38
N ARG A 579 2.70 -9.17 38.95
CA ARG A 579 2.47 -7.77 38.52
C ARG A 579 3.05 -7.46 37.15
N THR A 580 4.25 -8.00 36.87
CA THR A 580 4.88 -7.88 35.56
C THR A 580 4.12 -8.71 34.54
N CYS A 581 3.64 -9.88 34.93
CA CYS A 581 2.74 -10.71 34.13
C CYS A 581 1.41 -10.03 33.77
N GLU A 582 0.74 -9.34 34.71
CA GLU A 582 -0.44 -8.51 34.40
C GLU A 582 -0.12 -7.39 33.40
N GLN A 583 1.05 -6.76 33.53
CA GLN A 583 1.52 -5.74 32.60
C GLN A 583 1.76 -6.31 31.19
N LEU A 584 2.31 -7.53 31.06
CA LEU A 584 2.49 -8.21 29.77
C LEU A 584 1.13 -8.55 29.13
N LEU A 585 0.14 -8.99 29.91
CA LEU A 585 -1.23 -9.21 29.42
C LEU A 585 -1.89 -7.92 28.91
N GLN A 586 -1.62 -6.77 29.53
CA GLN A 586 -2.11 -5.46 29.06
C GLN A 586 -1.36 -4.96 27.82
N CYS A 587 -0.07 -5.25 27.71
CA CYS A 587 0.78 -4.79 26.61
C CYS A 587 0.67 -5.60 25.32
N PHE A 588 0.32 -6.90 25.42
CA PHE A 588 0.29 -7.82 24.29
C PHE A 588 -1.07 -8.51 24.07
N GLY A 589 -2.00 -8.44 25.02
CA GLY A 589 -3.29 -9.13 24.93
C GLY A 589 -4.50 -8.25 24.61
N HIS A 590 -5.56 -8.86 24.10
CA HIS A 590 -6.85 -8.22 23.88
C HIS A 590 -7.83 -8.57 25.02
N GLY A 591 -8.48 -7.55 25.60
CA GLY A 591 -9.46 -7.73 26.68
C GLY A 591 -8.88 -8.33 27.98
N GLY A 592 -7.57 -8.24 28.20
CA GLY A 592 -6.90 -8.87 29.36
C GLY A 592 -6.67 -10.38 29.23
N SER A 593 -6.75 -10.92 28.01
CA SER A 593 -6.40 -12.29 27.67
C SER A 593 -5.46 -12.36 26.47
N LEU A 594 -4.61 -13.39 26.43
CA LEU A 594 -3.84 -13.73 25.23
C LEU A 594 -4.55 -14.88 24.49
N ASP A 595 -4.74 -14.71 23.18
CA ASP A 595 -4.89 -15.82 22.27
C ASP A 595 -3.51 -16.44 21.98
N LEU A 596 -3.50 -17.56 21.24
CA LEU A 596 -2.27 -18.27 20.89
C LEU A 596 -1.27 -17.38 20.11
N TYR A 597 -1.76 -16.53 19.21
CA TYR A 597 -0.94 -15.69 18.34
C TYR A 597 -0.20 -14.62 19.16
N HIS A 598 -0.90 -13.95 20.07
CA HIS A 598 -0.32 -12.94 20.95
C HIS A 598 0.60 -13.57 22.01
N PHE A 599 0.29 -14.78 22.50
CA PHE A 599 1.16 -15.55 23.38
C PHE A 599 2.49 -15.93 22.70
N GLN A 600 2.45 -16.40 21.45
CA GLN A 600 3.65 -16.73 20.67
C GLN A 600 4.57 -15.51 20.49
N GLN A 601 4.00 -14.34 20.16
CA GLN A 601 4.80 -13.10 20.07
C GLN A 601 5.44 -12.73 21.40
N LEU A 602 4.67 -12.78 22.50
CA LEU A 602 5.18 -12.46 23.84
C LEU A 602 6.32 -13.39 24.24
N TRP A 603 6.20 -14.69 23.98
CA TRP A 603 7.22 -15.66 24.35
C TRP A 603 8.52 -15.48 23.57
N GLY A 604 8.45 -15.19 22.27
CA GLY A 604 9.63 -14.83 21.48
C GLY A 604 10.39 -13.64 22.08
N HIS A 605 9.66 -12.57 22.46
CA HIS A 605 10.26 -11.42 23.16
C HIS A 605 10.88 -11.81 24.51
N LEU A 606 10.26 -12.70 25.29
CA LEU A 606 10.80 -13.15 26.58
C LEU A 606 12.13 -13.90 26.42
N LEU A 607 12.26 -14.78 25.41
CA LEU A 607 13.51 -15.48 25.10
C LEU A 607 14.61 -14.52 24.62
N GLU A 608 14.27 -13.57 23.74
CA GLU A 608 15.21 -12.52 23.30
C GLU A 608 15.69 -11.66 24.48
N TRP A 609 14.78 -11.28 25.39
CA TRP A 609 15.12 -10.51 26.59
C TRP A 609 15.94 -11.32 27.59
N GLN A 610 15.72 -12.62 27.73
CA GLN A 610 16.56 -13.51 28.54
C GLN A 610 17.97 -13.63 27.95
N ALA A 611 18.09 -13.93 26.66
CA ALA A 611 19.39 -14.02 25.99
C ALA A 611 20.14 -12.67 26.01
N THR A 612 19.42 -11.55 25.93
CA THR A 612 20.00 -10.21 26.13
C THR A 612 20.42 -10.01 27.59
N PHE A 613 19.60 -10.45 28.55
CA PHE A 613 19.91 -10.29 29.97
C PHE A 613 21.17 -11.06 30.36
N ASP A 614 21.19 -12.36 30.09
CA ASP A 614 22.30 -13.26 30.40
C ASP A 614 23.60 -12.87 29.66
N LYS A 615 23.51 -12.17 28.52
CA LYS A 615 24.68 -11.65 27.78
C LYS A 615 25.34 -10.43 28.44
N PHE A 616 24.59 -9.61 29.16
CA PHE A 616 25.10 -8.39 29.79
C PHE A 616 25.16 -8.48 31.33
N ASP A 617 24.72 -9.61 31.91
CA ASP A 617 24.97 -10.04 33.31
C ASP A 617 26.35 -10.74 33.38
N GLU A 618 27.44 -10.05 32.97
CA GLU A 618 28.79 -10.64 32.86
C GLU A 618 29.35 -11.18 34.19
N ASP A 619 28.88 -10.64 35.33
CA ASP A 619 29.23 -11.12 36.68
C ASP A 619 28.36 -12.32 37.15
N ALA A 620 27.42 -12.76 36.31
CA ALA A 620 26.39 -13.77 36.59
C ALA A 620 25.61 -13.53 37.91
N SER A 621 25.52 -12.27 38.35
CA SER A 621 24.84 -11.91 39.61
C SER A 621 23.32 -12.01 39.55
N GLY A 622 22.74 -12.20 38.35
CA GLY A 622 21.31 -12.12 38.10
C GLY A 622 20.77 -10.70 38.17
N THR A 623 21.63 -9.67 38.10
CA THR A 623 21.27 -8.28 38.38
C THR A 623 22.13 -7.26 37.65
N MET A 624 21.55 -6.56 36.68
CA MET A 624 22.24 -5.50 35.94
C MET A 624 22.44 -4.23 36.77
N ASN A 625 23.62 -3.64 36.71
CA ASN A 625 23.84 -2.27 37.11
C ASN A 625 23.40 -1.27 36.01
N SER A 626 23.48 0.02 36.31
CA SER A 626 23.02 1.09 35.39
C SER A 626 23.77 1.18 34.06
N TYR A 627 25.01 0.68 33.99
CA TYR A 627 25.83 0.68 32.78
C TYR A 627 25.46 -0.51 31.89
N GLU A 628 25.34 -1.71 32.46
CA GLU A 628 24.88 -2.93 31.78
C GLU A 628 23.47 -2.76 31.23
N LEU A 629 22.54 -2.19 32.00
CA LEU A 629 21.19 -1.88 31.54
C LEU A 629 21.21 -1.01 30.28
N ARG A 630 22.12 -0.03 30.20
CA ARG A 630 22.26 0.84 29.01
C ARG A 630 22.81 0.05 27.81
N LEU A 631 23.73 -0.90 28.02
CA LEU A 631 24.24 -1.75 26.96
C LEU A 631 23.18 -2.75 26.47
N ALA A 632 22.45 -3.39 27.39
CA ALA A 632 21.34 -4.28 27.10
C ALA A 632 20.21 -3.60 26.32
N LEU A 633 19.80 -2.39 26.74
CA LEU A 633 18.81 -1.58 26.00
C LEU A 633 19.29 -1.22 24.59
N ASN A 634 20.55 -0.81 24.42
CA ASN A 634 21.12 -0.54 23.09
C ASN A 634 21.19 -1.80 22.21
N ALA A 635 21.55 -2.96 22.78
CA ALA A 635 21.62 -4.22 22.06
C ALA A 635 20.25 -4.75 21.63
N ALA A 636 19.20 -4.48 22.43
CA ALA A 636 17.81 -4.72 22.08
C ALA A 636 17.18 -3.61 21.20
N GLY A 637 17.99 -2.70 20.64
CA GLY A 637 17.57 -1.70 19.66
C GLY A 637 17.06 -0.37 20.24
N PHE A 638 17.06 -0.18 21.56
CA PHE A 638 16.60 1.05 22.22
C PHE A 638 17.74 2.04 22.48
N HIS A 639 18.02 2.89 21.49
CA HIS A 639 19.00 3.98 21.59
C HIS A 639 18.42 5.19 22.32
N LEU A 640 18.37 5.12 23.66
CA LEU A 640 17.79 6.15 24.52
C LEU A 640 18.82 7.21 24.95
N ASN A 641 18.36 8.44 25.17
CA ASN A 641 19.23 9.52 25.64
C ASN A 641 19.51 9.41 27.15
N ASN A 642 20.56 10.09 27.62
CA ASN A 642 20.99 10.00 29.02
C ASN A 642 19.90 10.36 30.04
N GLN A 643 18.97 11.27 29.71
CA GLN A 643 17.86 11.65 30.60
C GLN A 643 16.83 10.52 30.73
N LEU A 644 16.45 9.87 29.62
CA LEU A 644 15.57 8.71 29.62
C LEU A 644 16.22 7.50 30.28
N THR A 645 17.49 7.21 29.97
CA THR A 645 18.23 6.12 30.61
C THR A 645 18.27 6.32 32.12
N GLN A 646 18.59 7.53 32.61
CA GLN A 646 18.53 7.86 34.04
C GLN A 646 17.11 7.72 34.62
N ALA A 647 16.06 8.11 33.89
CA ALA A 647 14.68 7.96 34.35
C ALA A 647 14.25 6.49 34.46
N LEU A 648 14.67 5.64 33.52
CA LEU A 648 14.42 4.20 33.53
C LEU A 648 15.22 3.51 34.64
N THR A 649 16.53 3.76 34.73
CA THR A 649 17.37 3.25 35.84
C THR A 649 16.79 3.67 37.19
N SER A 650 16.41 4.93 37.38
CA SER A 650 15.83 5.40 38.65
C SER A 650 14.47 4.77 39.00
N ARG A 651 13.74 4.28 37.98
CA ARG A 651 12.41 3.68 38.10
C ARG A 651 12.44 2.17 38.32
N TYR A 652 13.38 1.48 37.67
CA TYR A 652 13.48 0.02 37.63
C TYR A 652 14.62 -0.54 38.49
N ARG A 653 15.42 0.30 39.15
CA ARG A 653 16.39 -0.13 40.16
C ARG A 653 15.74 -0.52 41.48
N ASP A 654 16.36 -1.49 42.16
CA ASP A 654 16.09 -1.85 43.54
C ASP A 654 16.78 -0.90 44.54
N SER A 655 16.73 -1.24 45.84
CA SER A 655 17.41 -0.51 46.91
C SER A 655 18.95 -0.64 46.88
N ARG A 656 19.50 -1.57 46.08
CA ARG A 656 20.93 -1.82 45.88
C ARG A 656 21.47 -1.22 44.58
N LEU A 657 20.64 -0.41 43.89
CA LEU A 657 20.94 0.25 42.62
C LEU A 657 21.10 -0.70 41.42
N ARG A 658 20.58 -1.94 41.51
CA ARG A 658 20.60 -2.93 40.43
C ARG A 658 19.20 -3.22 39.88
N VAL A 659 19.12 -3.84 38.71
CA VAL A 659 17.90 -4.22 37.99
C VAL A 659 17.93 -5.73 37.75
N ASP A 660 17.04 -6.45 38.40
CA ASP A 660 16.82 -7.88 38.18
C ASP A 660 16.01 -8.15 36.90
N PHE A 661 15.97 -9.42 36.48
CA PHE A 661 15.31 -9.85 35.26
C PHE A 661 13.84 -9.42 35.19
N GLU A 662 13.06 -9.52 36.28
CA GLU A 662 11.66 -9.08 36.28
C GLU A 662 11.53 -7.58 35.96
N ARG A 663 12.34 -6.72 36.60
CA ARG A 663 12.28 -5.27 36.35
C ARG A 663 12.83 -4.91 34.97
N PHE A 664 13.77 -5.68 34.42
CA PHE A 664 14.22 -5.57 33.03
C PHE A 664 13.07 -5.89 32.05
N VAL A 665 12.40 -7.03 32.20
CA VAL A 665 11.24 -7.44 31.39
C VAL A 665 10.10 -6.40 31.47
N SER A 666 9.77 -5.91 32.67
CA SER A 666 8.78 -4.84 32.86
C SER A 666 9.16 -3.53 32.14
N CYS A 667 10.44 -3.16 32.15
CA CYS A 667 10.98 -2.01 31.42
C CYS A 667 10.86 -2.19 29.90
N MET A 668 11.30 -3.34 29.38
CA MET A 668 11.27 -3.67 27.95
C MET A 668 9.84 -3.68 27.40
N ALA A 669 8.91 -4.29 28.11
CA ALA A 669 7.50 -4.29 27.72
C ALA A 669 6.88 -2.88 27.69
N GLN A 670 7.17 -2.02 28.68
CA GLN A 670 6.73 -0.62 28.65
C GLN A 670 7.31 0.14 27.45
N LEU A 671 8.60 -0.04 27.16
CA LEU A 671 9.24 0.60 26.00
C LEU A 671 8.58 0.15 24.70
N ILE A 672 8.40 -1.15 24.48
CA ILE A 672 7.68 -1.65 23.29
C ILE A 672 6.29 -1.04 23.18
N CYS A 673 5.52 -0.96 24.27
CA CYS A 673 4.18 -0.38 24.24
C CYS A 673 4.17 1.11 23.89
N VAL A 674 5.06 1.91 24.50
CA VAL A 674 5.22 3.34 24.15
C VAL A 674 5.66 3.51 22.70
N PHE A 675 6.67 2.76 22.23
CA PHE A 675 7.15 2.88 20.85
C PHE A 675 6.14 2.38 19.81
N ARG A 676 5.38 1.31 20.08
CA ARG A 676 4.28 0.86 19.21
C ARG A 676 3.19 1.91 19.13
N TYR A 677 2.77 2.46 20.27
CA TYR A 677 1.75 3.51 20.33
C TYR A 677 2.17 4.77 19.55
N CYS A 678 3.39 5.27 19.78
CA CYS A 678 3.94 6.38 19.00
C CYS A 678 4.02 6.04 17.50
N SER A 679 4.49 4.84 17.13
CA SER A 679 4.62 4.44 15.71
C SER A 679 3.29 4.36 14.96
N GLN A 680 2.18 4.06 15.66
CA GLN A 680 0.84 4.06 15.09
C GLN A 680 0.30 5.48 14.82
N HIS A 681 0.81 6.49 15.55
CA HIS A 681 0.36 7.88 15.50
C HIS A 681 1.38 8.83 14.83
N LEU A 682 2.56 8.33 14.43
CA LEU A 682 3.60 9.08 13.71
C LEU A 682 3.34 9.06 12.19
N ASP A 683 2.67 10.10 11.68
CA ASP A 683 2.55 10.32 10.24
C ASP A 683 3.90 10.82 9.66
N GLY A 684 4.72 9.90 9.14
CA GLY A 684 5.77 10.12 8.14
C GLY A 684 6.52 11.46 8.13
N GLY A 685 7.49 11.64 9.03
CA GLY A 685 8.65 12.50 8.81
C GLY A 685 9.06 13.41 9.98
N GLU A 686 8.09 13.94 10.72
CA GLU A 686 8.35 14.70 11.94
C GLU A 686 8.10 13.82 13.17
N GLY A 687 8.88 14.04 14.23
CA GLY A 687 8.77 13.22 15.43
C GLY A 687 7.54 13.54 16.29
N VAL A 688 6.72 14.51 15.91
CA VAL A 688 5.66 15.05 16.76
C VAL A 688 4.49 14.07 16.83
N VAL A 689 4.05 13.72 18.04
CA VAL A 689 2.85 12.91 18.28
C VAL A 689 1.82 13.77 18.99
N CYS A 690 0.79 14.19 18.27
CA CYS A 690 -0.35 14.92 18.85
C CYS A 690 -1.34 13.92 19.43
N LEU A 691 -1.72 14.10 20.69
CA LEU A 691 -2.69 13.25 21.38
C LEU A 691 -3.85 14.12 21.88
N THR A 692 -5.09 13.66 21.73
CA THR A 692 -6.23 14.29 22.42
C THR A 692 -6.11 14.10 23.93
N HIS A 693 -6.80 14.90 24.76
CA HIS A 693 -6.79 14.71 26.21
C HIS A 693 -7.26 13.29 26.62
N ARG A 694 -8.21 12.69 25.89
CA ARG A 694 -8.67 11.32 26.10
C ARG A 694 -7.63 10.27 25.68
N GLN A 695 -7.00 10.41 24.51
CA GLN A 695 -5.88 9.54 24.11
C GLN A 695 -4.66 9.72 25.02
N GLY A 696 -4.46 10.91 25.56
CA GLY A 696 -3.48 11.22 26.58
C GLY A 696 -3.79 10.51 27.90
N LEU A 697 -5.07 10.39 28.29
CA LEU A 697 -5.50 9.64 29.47
C LEU A 697 -5.54 8.12 29.27
N GLU A 698 -6.00 7.62 28.12
CA GLU A 698 -5.98 6.20 27.77
C GLU A 698 -4.53 5.72 27.55
N GLY A 699 -3.75 6.48 26.76
CA GLY A 699 -2.31 6.30 26.60
C GLY A 699 -1.52 6.46 27.89
N ALA A 700 -1.92 7.35 28.81
CA ALA A 700 -1.38 7.38 30.17
C ALA A 700 -1.85 6.19 31.01
N CYS A 701 -3.08 5.70 30.88
CA CYS A 701 -3.49 4.45 31.54
C CYS A 701 -2.63 3.26 31.07
N PHE A 702 -2.14 3.26 29.82
CA PHE A 702 -1.11 2.32 29.34
C PHE A 702 0.34 2.68 29.77
N ALA A 703 0.67 3.96 29.95
CA ALA A 703 2.04 4.47 30.19
C ALA A 703 2.33 5.05 31.60
N VAL A 704 1.43 4.88 32.58
CA VAL A 704 1.55 5.51 33.91
C VAL A 704 2.59 4.80 34.78
N ARG A 705 3.75 5.47 34.90
CA ARG A 705 4.12 6.13 36.18
C ARG A 705 5.36 7.02 36.06
N ILE A 706 6.25 6.74 35.10
CA ILE A 706 7.52 7.46 34.85
C ILE A 706 7.37 8.99 34.91
N HIS A 707 6.39 9.57 34.22
CA HIS A 707 6.17 11.03 34.21
C HIS A 707 5.90 11.60 35.63
N CYS A 708 5.23 10.84 36.50
CA CYS A 708 4.94 11.24 37.89
C CYS A 708 6.18 11.27 38.82
N SER A 709 7.28 10.59 38.47
CA SER A 709 8.51 10.61 39.29
C SER A 709 9.25 11.95 39.18
N LEU A 710 9.22 12.61 38.01
CA LEU A 710 9.83 13.92 37.80
C LEU A 710 9.12 15.02 38.62
N HIS A 711 7.80 14.96 38.73
CA HIS A 711 7.02 15.95 39.50
C HIS A 711 7.19 15.83 41.03
N LYS A 712 7.50 14.65 41.57
CA LYS A 712 7.71 14.49 43.03
C LYS A 712 9.03 15.11 43.52
N VAL A 713 10.04 15.28 42.67
CA VAL A 713 11.33 15.87 43.05
C VAL A 713 11.32 17.41 43.01
N ARG A 714 10.39 18.04 42.26
CA ARG A 714 10.33 19.50 42.05
C ARG A 714 9.24 20.26 42.82
N LYS A 715 8.56 19.67 43.81
CA LYS A 715 7.69 20.43 44.75
C LYS A 715 8.50 21.19 45.82
N LYS A 716 9.35 22.13 45.39
CA LYS A 716 9.83 23.23 46.24
C LYS A 716 10.17 24.49 45.41
N LYS A 717 9.22 25.43 45.43
CA LYS A 717 9.28 26.86 45.02
C LYS A 717 9.35 27.22 43.52
N LYS A 718 8.41 28.13 43.19
CA LYS A 718 8.38 29.19 42.17
C LYS A 718 7.99 28.88 40.69
N THR A 719 6.89 29.55 40.31
CA THR A 719 6.53 30.19 39.02
C THR A 719 6.40 29.33 37.75
N GLN A 720 5.33 29.60 37.00
CA GLN A 720 5.05 29.05 35.68
C GLN A 720 6.21 29.33 34.71
N ASN A 721 6.72 28.28 34.08
CA ASN A 721 7.33 28.31 32.76
C ASN A 721 7.34 26.88 32.20
N GLU A 722 7.13 26.75 30.90
CA GLU A 722 6.99 25.48 30.19
C GLU A 722 8.28 24.64 30.32
N THR A 723 8.14 23.33 30.54
CA THR A 723 9.30 22.42 30.64
C THR A 723 9.26 21.39 29.52
N ILE A 724 10.01 21.67 28.45
CA ILE A 724 10.19 20.78 27.29
C ILE A 724 11.21 19.68 27.66
N HIS A 725 10.92 18.43 27.29
CA HIS A 725 11.84 17.30 27.45
C HIS A 725 12.14 16.66 26.09
N HIS A 726 13.42 16.32 25.84
CA HIS A 726 13.88 15.79 24.56
C HIS A 726 14.02 14.26 24.58
N ILE A 727 13.79 13.63 23.43
CA ILE A 727 14.04 12.21 23.14
C ILE A 727 14.72 12.17 21.76
N TYR A 728 15.74 11.32 21.61
CA TYR A 728 16.46 11.14 20.34
C TYR A 728 16.23 9.72 19.79
N LEU A 729 16.15 9.61 18.46
CA LEU A 729 16.12 8.35 17.70
C LEU A 729 17.41 8.27 16.83
N PRO A 730 17.86 7.07 16.44
CA PRO A 730 19.22 6.84 15.96
C PRO A 730 19.46 7.28 14.51
N ASP A 731 20.64 7.85 14.27
CA ASP A 731 21.30 7.84 12.96
C ASP A 731 21.91 6.44 12.73
N GLN A 732 21.46 5.73 11.69
CA GLN A 732 22.18 4.54 11.22
C GLN A 732 23.43 4.98 10.42
N LYS A 733 24.60 4.86 11.04
CA LYS A 733 25.90 4.92 10.32
C LYS A 733 26.80 3.73 10.68
N ARG A 734 26.65 2.65 9.91
CA ARG A 734 27.73 2.00 9.15
C ARG A 734 27.18 1.00 8.13
#